data_AF-A0A1Y1S066-F1
#
_entry.id   AF-A0A1Y1S066-F1
#
_cell.length_a   1.000
_cell.length_b   1.000
_cell.length_c   1.000
_cell.angle_alpha   90.00
_cell.angle_beta   90.00
_cell.angle_gamma   90.00
#
_symmetry.space_group_name_H-M   'P 1'
#
loop_
_entity.id
_entity.type
_entity.pdbx_description
1 polymer ?
#
loop_
_entity_poly.entity_id
_entity_poly.type
_entity_poly.pdbx_seq_one_letter_code
_entity_poly.pdbx_strand_id
1 'polypeptide(L)'
;MELFSSDNTSSAPLADRMRPRTLDEFAGQDHIVGPGRLLRRVIQADQLSSLIFYGPPGTGKTTLARVIAGSTKSHFITLNAVLSGVKQLRESIDEAREKREYYGRRTTLFIDEVHRWNKAQQDALLPWVENGTVILIGATTENPYFEVNSALVSRSRIFQLKPLSDQDLYRVAEMALEDPERGYGRFRVSIDRDALDHLVQVANGDARTLLNALELAVETTPESFPPPEGTEIRVNLEVAEESIQRKAVLYDKEGDYHFDTISAFIKSVRGSDPDAALYWLARMVKAGEDPRFIFRRMLISASEDIGLADPRALVFVQSAAAAFDRVGLPEGQYHLAQAVLYLATAPKSNSCLGYFDALNSLEEENIGDIPRHLKDPGRDAKAFGHGQGYQYPHAYRDHWVAQQYLPAALTGRVFYMPGDLGHEGALKPLLQQRREEQIAASLEDSPEVLTYSPGDRRRERWANRTVSGAAAMQKALRDGLFDLFEWQRHWRVLDIAPGNGLFMTEALRRCPEGGIVVCAADTSRREVLEHLASELPAPERPLFLAAPFPDALDMLKPGERRFEVLMGRDSLIRSPDRELLFRHSASCLQPGGRLILAEIMPREGSRLSELLSGGVADPEILAKFRQAEEAIYADPDNPLVNWSSEDIGKQLKKYGFVPDLLEKREHRFEQTLTEKLIHSWFDPGSGGFGARLGEFLLPGELRTLKETASRQLAEKKVPWKRTYLLLACRMPAGTGKIKIEDF
;
A
#
# COMPACT_ATOMS: atom_id res chain seq x y z
N MET A 1 -1.68 -36.23 -62.92
CA MET A 1 -1.18 -37.25 -61.99
C MET A 1 -1.63 -36.85 -60.60
N GLU A 2 -2.86 -37.21 -60.23
CA GLU A 2 -3.30 -37.19 -58.83
C GLU A 2 -3.17 -38.63 -58.33
N LEU A 3 -2.01 -38.94 -57.77
CA LEU A 3 -1.80 -40.10 -56.92
C LEU A 3 -1.50 -39.53 -55.53
N PHE A 4 -2.19 -40.04 -54.52
CA PHE A 4 -2.12 -39.72 -53.08
C PHE A 4 -3.04 -38.59 -52.56
N SER A 5 -4.31 -38.93 -52.30
CA SER A 5 -5.04 -38.47 -51.09
C SER A 5 -6.28 -39.31 -50.77
N SER A 6 -6.25 -40.62 -51.07
CA SER A 6 -7.20 -41.58 -50.48
C SER A 6 -6.68 -42.04 -49.12
N ASP A 7 -6.62 -41.14 -48.14
CA ASP A 7 -6.16 -41.46 -46.78
C ASP A 7 -7.34 -41.69 -45.84
N ASN A 8 -7.68 -42.97 -45.68
CA ASN A 8 -8.04 -43.65 -44.43
C ASN A 8 -8.86 -42.87 -43.35
N THR A 9 -9.98 -42.25 -43.70
CA THR A 9 -10.89 -41.62 -42.72
C THR A 9 -11.53 -42.59 -41.72
N SER A 10 -11.44 -43.91 -41.95
CA SER A 10 -12.03 -44.93 -41.05
C SER A 10 -11.23 -45.18 -39.77
N SER A 11 -9.97 -44.75 -39.67
CA SER A 11 -9.10 -44.99 -38.50
C SER A 11 -8.86 -43.76 -37.62
N ALA A 12 -9.60 -42.66 -37.85
CA ALA A 12 -9.48 -41.44 -37.05
C ALA A 12 -10.38 -41.51 -35.80
N PRO A 13 -9.95 -40.94 -34.66
CA PRO A 13 -10.78 -40.90 -33.44
C PRO A 13 -12.14 -40.25 -33.68
N LEU A 14 -13.16 -40.67 -32.94
CA LEU A 14 -14.54 -40.19 -33.08
C LEU A 14 -14.61 -38.68 -32.91
N ALA A 15 -13.86 -38.11 -31.96
CA ALA A 15 -13.80 -36.67 -31.74
C ALA A 15 -13.31 -35.89 -32.98
N ASP A 16 -12.50 -36.50 -33.83
CA ASP A 16 -12.02 -35.91 -35.08
C ASP A 16 -12.99 -36.17 -36.24
N ARG A 17 -13.61 -37.36 -36.29
CA ARG A 17 -14.65 -37.71 -37.28
C ARG A 17 -15.89 -36.83 -37.12
N MET A 18 -16.35 -36.62 -35.89
CA MET A 18 -17.58 -35.90 -35.54
C MET A 18 -17.43 -34.37 -35.52
N ARG A 19 -16.30 -33.81 -35.99
CA ARG A 19 -16.14 -32.36 -36.05
C ARG A 19 -17.25 -31.72 -36.92
N PRO A 20 -17.99 -30.73 -36.40
CA PRO A 20 -18.95 -29.93 -37.15
C PRO A 20 -18.39 -29.40 -38.48
N ARG A 21 -19.19 -29.52 -39.55
CA ARG A 21 -18.88 -28.95 -40.88
C ARG A 21 -19.49 -27.57 -41.08
N THR A 22 -20.62 -27.32 -40.43
CA THR A 22 -21.41 -26.09 -40.55
C THR A 22 -21.65 -25.47 -39.18
N LEU A 23 -22.07 -24.20 -39.17
CA LEU A 23 -22.47 -23.52 -37.92
C LEU A 23 -23.75 -24.11 -37.30
N ASP A 24 -24.55 -24.87 -38.07
CA ASP A 24 -25.78 -25.51 -37.58
C ASP A 24 -25.51 -26.82 -36.82
N GLU A 25 -24.40 -27.49 -37.13
CA GLU A 25 -23.89 -28.65 -36.40
C GLU A 25 -23.15 -28.29 -35.10
N PHE A 26 -22.88 -27.01 -34.86
CA PHE A 26 -22.03 -26.57 -33.76
C PHE A 26 -22.84 -26.35 -32.46
N ALA A 27 -22.57 -27.15 -31.42
CA ALA A 27 -23.33 -27.14 -30.16
C ALA A 27 -22.77 -26.15 -29.09
N GLY A 28 -23.66 -25.62 -28.24
CA GLY A 28 -23.40 -24.91 -26.98
C GLY A 28 -22.88 -23.47 -27.01
N GLN A 29 -22.47 -22.93 -28.16
CA GLN A 29 -21.94 -21.56 -28.24
C GLN A 29 -22.96 -20.56 -28.83
N ASP A 30 -24.25 -20.73 -28.55
CA ASP A 30 -25.34 -19.90 -29.10
C ASP A 30 -25.22 -18.40 -28.78
N HIS A 31 -24.52 -18.04 -27.70
CA HIS A 31 -24.25 -16.63 -27.36
C HIS A 31 -23.31 -15.95 -28.35
N ILE A 32 -22.45 -16.69 -29.06
CA ILE A 32 -21.53 -16.16 -30.08
C ILE A 32 -21.94 -16.55 -31.51
N VAL A 33 -22.39 -17.78 -31.74
CA VAL A 33 -22.69 -18.33 -33.08
C VAL A 33 -24.16 -18.68 -33.30
N GLY A 34 -25.04 -18.35 -32.36
CA GLY A 34 -26.49 -18.54 -32.55
C GLY A 34 -27.08 -17.68 -33.67
N PRO A 35 -28.30 -17.98 -34.14
CA PRO A 35 -28.99 -17.18 -35.15
C PRO A 35 -29.03 -15.68 -34.79
N GLY A 36 -28.65 -14.81 -35.73
CA GLY A 36 -28.62 -13.36 -35.54
C GLY A 36 -27.40 -12.80 -34.78
N ARG A 37 -26.53 -13.65 -34.21
CA ARG A 37 -25.31 -13.20 -33.52
C ARG A 37 -24.28 -12.58 -34.47
N LEU A 38 -23.45 -11.69 -33.92
CA LEU A 38 -22.46 -10.93 -34.70
C LEU A 38 -21.48 -11.86 -35.43
N LEU A 39 -20.87 -12.82 -34.73
CA LEU A 39 -19.87 -13.70 -35.34
C LEU A 39 -20.48 -14.53 -36.49
N ARG A 40 -21.66 -15.13 -36.28
CA ARG A 40 -22.39 -15.85 -37.33
C ARG A 40 -22.69 -14.97 -38.55
N ARG A 41 -23.19 -13.74 -38.36
CA ARG A 41 -23.45 -12.80 -39.46
C ARG A 41 -22.18 -12.43 -40.24
N VAL A 42 -21.07 -12.23 -39.53
CA VAL A 42 -19.78 -11.87 -40.15
C VAL A 42 -19.19 -13.05 -40.94
N ILE A 43 -19.31 -14.27 -40.43
CA ILE A 43 -18.89 -15.49 -41.13
C ILE A 43 -19.72 -15.67 -42.41
N GLN A 44 -21.04 -15.56 -42.31
CA GLN A 44 -21.95 -15.71 -43.46
C GLN A 44 -21.78 -14.61 -44.52
N ALA A 45 -21.39 -13.40 -44.12
CA ALA A 45 -21.11 -12.29 -45.02
C ALA A 45 -19.68 -12.31 -45.61
N ASP A 46 -18.82 -13.25 -45.21
CA ASP A 46 -17.39 -13.33 -45.57
C ASP A 46 -16.62 -12.02 -45.29
N GLN A 47 -16.96 -11.35 -44.17
CA GLN A 47 -16.37 -10.08 -43.74
C GLN A 47 -15.52 -10.21 -42.47
N LEU A 48 -14.76 -11.30 -42.35
CA LEU A 48 -13.96 -11.58 -41.17
C LEU A 48 -12.83 -10.55 -40.97
N SER A 49 -12.65 -10.19 -39.71
CA SER A 49 -11.47 -9.48 -39.19
C SER A 49 -10.73 -10.44 -38.25
N SER A 50 -9.51 -10.08 -37.81
CA SER A 50 -8.75 -10.95 -36.90
C SER A 50 -9.53 -11.27 -35.63
N LEU A 51 -9.50 -12.54 -35.22
CA LEU A 51 -10.25 -13.10 -34.11
C LEU A 51 -9.30 -13.78 -33.12
N ILE A 52 -9.65 -13.72 -31.83
CA ILE A 52 -9.04 -14.55 -30.80
C ILE A 52 -10.15 -15.28 -30.06
N PHE A 53 -10.12 -16.62 -30.12
CA PHE A 53 -10.98 -17.50 -29.34
C PHE A 53 -10.26 -17.89 -28.06
N TYR A 54 -10.92 -17.67 -26.93
CA TYR A 54 -10.42 -18.15 -25.64
C TYR A 54 -11.50 -18.92 -24.88
N GLY A 55 -11.10 -19.91 -24.11
CA GLY A 55 -12.00 -20.74 -23.31
C GLY A 55 -11.42 -22.13 -23.03
N PRO A 56 -12.05 -22.91 -22.16
CA PRO A 56 -11.52 -24.21 -21.72
C PRO A 56 -11.34 -25.21 -22.89
N PRO A 57 -10.57 -26.29 -22.69
CA PRO A 57 -10.43 -27.36 -23.68
C PRO A 57 -11.81 -27.98 -23.97
N GLY A 58 -11.96 -28.57 -25.16
CA GLY A 58 -13.21 -29.26 -25.51
C GLY A 58 -14.40 -28.39 -25.92
N THR A 59 -14.30 -27.07 -25.77
CA THR A 59 -15.38 -26.11 -26.11
C THR A 59 -15.56 -25.84 -27.61
N GLY A 60 -14.64 -26.35 -28.45
CA GLY A 60 -14.75 -26.28 -29.91
C GLY A 60 -13.99 -25.13 -30.58
N LYS A 61 -12.95 -24.54 -29.97
CA LYS A 61 -12.13 -23.46 -30.57
C LYS A 61 -11.55 -23.84 -31.95
N THR A 62 -10.79 -24.94 -32.02
CA THR A 62 -10.18 -25.45 -33.26
C THR A 62 -11.25 -25.82 -34.29
N THR A 63 -12.36 -26.40 -33.83
CA THR A 63 -13.50 -26.77 -34.68
C THR A 63 -14.17 -25.53 -35.28
N LEU A 64 -14.40 -24.48 -34.49
CA LEU A 64 -15.01 -23.25 -34.95
C LEU A 64 -14.13 -22.57 -36.00
N ALA A 65 -12.80 -22.53 -35.80
CA ALA A 65 -11.87 -22.02 -36.81
C ALA A 65 -11.96 -22.78 -38.14
N ARG A 66 -12.14 -24.12 -38.10
CA ARG A 66 -12.34 -24.93 -39.30
C ARG A 66 -13.70 -24.70 -39.98
N VAL A 67 -14.78 -24.57 -39.20
CA VAL A 67 -16.10 -24.22 -39.74
C VAL A 67 -16.05 -22.85 -40.44
N ILE A 68 -15.34 -21.89 -39.84
CA ILE A 68 -15.09 -20.58 -40.45
C ILE A 68 -14.31 -20.71 -41.76
N ALA A 69 -13.26 -21.54 -41.79
CA ALA A 69 -12.49 -21.79 -43.00
C ALA A 69 -13.34 -22.42 -44.12
N GLY A 70 -14.20 -23.39 -43.79
CA GLY A 70 -15.11 -24.03 -44.75
C GLY A 70 -16.24 -23.12 -45.23
N SER A 71 -16.59 -22.09 -44.45
CA SER A 71 -17.65 -21.13 -44.78
C SER A 71 -17.15 -19.89 -45.54
N THR A 72 -15.84 -19.63 -45.57
CA THR A 72 -15.26 -18.44 -46.22
C THR A 72 -14.51 -18.79 -47.50
N LYS A 73 -14.36 -17.83 -48.41
CA LYS A 73 -13.62 -18.04 -49.67
C LYS A 73 -12.10 -17.86 -49.52
N SER A 74 -11.61 -17.81 -48.27
CA SER A 74 -10.20 -17.58 -47.96
C SER A 74 -9.35 -18.85 -48.13
N HIS A 75 -8.05 -18.68 -48.36
CA HIS A 75 -7.07 -19.76 -48.21
C HIS A 75 -6.81 -19.96 -46.72
N PHE A 76 -6.73 -21.21 -46.24
CA PHE A 76 -6.63 -21.49 -44.81
C PHE A 76 -5.31 -22.18 -44.48
N ILE A 77 -4.53 -21.57 -43.59
CA ILE A 77 -3.26 -22.12 -43.11
C ILE A 77 -3.38 -22.35 -41.60
N THR A 78 -2.93 -23.51 -41.13
CA THR A 78 -2.96 -23.87 -39.70
C THR A 78 -1.56 -24.03 -39.15
N LEU A 79 -1.27 -23.34 -38.05
CA LEU A 79 -0.07 -23.51 -37.25
C LEU A 79 -0.44 -23.92 -35.83
N ASN A 80 0.34 -24.84 -35.27
CA ASN A 80 0.28 -25.15 -33.84
C ASN A 80 1.47 -24.45 -33.17
N ALA A 81 1.21 -23.53 -32.23
CA ALA A 81 2.24 -22.71 -31.62
C ALA A 81 3.28 -23.53 -30.82
N VAL A 82 2.93 -24.72 -30.35
CA VAL A 82 3.84 -25.63 -29.62
C VAL A 82 4.91 -26.22 -30.55
N LEU A 83 4.53 -26.55 -31.79
CA LEU A 83 5.40 -27.23 -32.76
C LEU A 83 6.03 -26.26 -33.77
N SER A 84 5.48 -25.06 -33.90
CA SER A 84 5.86 -24.10 -34.95
C SER A 84 6.80 -23.03 -34.42
N GLY A 85 7.98 -22.91 -35.04
CA GLY A 85 8.92 -21.81 -34.81
C GLY A 85 8.70 -20.63 -35.75
N VAL A 86 9.59 -19.62 -35.63
CA VAL A 86 9.57 -18.42 -36.51
C VAL A 86 9.75 -18.78 -37.98
N LYS A 87 10.42 -19.89 -38.29
CA LYS A 87 10.65 -20.34 -39.68
C LYS A 87 9.34 -20.76 -40.35
N GLN A 88 8.57 -21.65 -39.73
CA GLN A 88 7.28 -22.09 -40.26
C GLN A 88 6.28 -20.94 -40.39
N LEU A 89 6.34 -19.97 -39.47
CA LEU A 89 5.56 -18.74 -39.59
C LEU A 89 5.93 -17.97 -40.87
N ARG A 90 7.22 -17.75 -41.14
CA ARG A 90 7.66 -17.03 -42.35
C ARG A 90 7.22 -17.74 -43.63
N GLU A 91 7.38 -19.06 -43.68
CA GLU A 91 6.91 -19.89 -44.82
C GLU A 91 5.40 -19.73 -45.05
N SER A 92 4.60 -19.72 -43.98
CA SER A 92 3.15 -19.51 -44.05
C SER A 92 2.78 -18.11 -44.55
N ILE A 93 3.55 -17.10 -44.16
CA ILE A 93 3.35 -15.72 -44.62
C ILE A 93 3.74 -15.56 -46.09
N ASP A 94 4.82 -16.18 -46.53
CA ASP A 94 5.25 -16.15 -47.93
C ASP A 94 4.20 -16.84 -48.82
N GLU A 95 3.67 -17.99 -48.40
CA GLU A 95 2.54 -18.64 -49.08
C GLU A 95 1.30 -17.72 -49.13
N ALA A 96 0.96 -17.06 -48.01
CA ALA A 96 -0.17 -16.13 -47.97
C ALA A 96 -0.01 -14.96 -48.94
N ARG A 97 1.22 -14.45 -49.11
CA ARG A 97 1.55 -13.37 -50.05
C ARG A 97 1.40 -13.83 -51.49
N GLU A 98 1.95 -14.99 -51.85
CA GLU A 98 1.80 -15.56 -53.19
C GLU A 98 0.33 -15.76 -53.56
N LYS A 99 -0.49 -16.29 -52.63
CA LYS A 99 -1.93 -16.45 -52.86
C LYS A 99 -2.66 -15.12 -53.09
N ARG A 100 -2.25 -14.08 -52.38
CA ARG A 100 -2.82 -12.73 -52.51
C ARG A 100 -2.40 -12.07 -53.82
N GLU A 101 -1.13 -12.19 -54.20
CA GLU A 101 -0.54 -11.55 -55.38
C GLU A 101 -1.00 -12.22 -56.69
N TYR A 102 -0.93 -13.55 -56.76
CA TYR A 102 -1.25 -14.27 -58.00
C TYR A 102 -2.74 -14.57 -58.19
N TYR A 103 -3.50 -14.72 -57.10
CA TYR A 103 -4.89 -15.17 -57.17
C TYR A 103 -5.90 -14.21 -56.52
N GLY A 104 -5.45 -13.08 -55.96
CA GLY A 104 -6.32 -12.12 -55.26
C GLY A 104 -7.05 -12.72 -54.04
N ARG A 105 -6.60 -13.89 -53.56
CA ARG A 105 -7.29 -14.65 -52.51
C ARG A 105 -6.75 -14.26 -51.14
N ARG A 106 -7.64 -13.92 -50.22
CA ARG A 106 -7.29 -13.63 -48.81
C ARG A 106 -6.87 -14.90 -48.10
N THR A 107 -5.99 -14.80 -47.12
CA THR A 107 -5.52 -15.93 -46.32
C THR A 107 -5.93 -15.76 -44.86
N THR A 108 -6.53 -16.81 -44.30
CA THR A 108 -6.84 -16.94 -42.88
C THR A 108 -5.76 -17.80 -42.23
N LEU A 109 -5.02 -17.24 -41.28
CA LEU A 109 -3.98 -17.93 -40.53
C LEU A 109 -4.53 -18.32 -39.17
N PHE A 110 -4.77 -19.61 -38.98
CA PHE A 110 -5.17 -20.16 -37.68
C PHE A 110 -3.93 -20.55 -36.87
N ILE A 111 -3.86 -20.07 -35.63
CA ILE A 111 -2.80 -20.39 -34.68
C ILE A 111 -3.45 -21.00 -33.44
N ASP A 112 -3.25 -22.30 -33.26
CA ASP A 112 -3.68 -23.00 -32.04
C ASP A 112 -2.66 -22.78 -30.92
N GLU A 113 -3.15 -22.69 -29.68
CA GLU A 113 -2.35 -22.47 -28.47
C GLU A 113 -1.46 -21.21 -28.54
N VAL A 114 -1.99 -20.10 -29.05
CA VAL A 114 -1.21 -18.87 -29.36
C VAL A 114 -0.44 -18.30 -28.15
N HIS A 115 -0.88 -18.59 -26.91
CA HIS A 115 -0.18 -18.24 -25.67
C HIS A 115 1.18 -18.92 -25.51
N ARG A 116 1.43 -20.05 -26.20
CA ARG A 116 2.71 -20.78 -26.13
C ARG A 116 3.83 -20.09 -26.88
N TRP A 117 3.53 -19.11 -27.75
CA TRP A 117 4.54 -18.30 -28.41
C TRP A 117 5.06 -17.18 -27.53
N ASN A 118 6.38 -16.98 -27.55
CA ASN A 118 6.99 -15.84 -26.87
C ASN A 118 6.65 -14.50 -27.55
N LYS A 119 6.90 -13.38 -26.85
CA LYS A 119 6.59 -12.03 -27.36
C LYS A 119 7.21 -11.74 -28.73
N ALA A 120 8.46 -12.16 -28.98
CA ALA A 120 9.13 -11.92 -30.26
C ALA A 120 8.47 -12.67 -31.44
N GLN A 121 7.97 -13.89 -31.21
CA GLN A 121 7.20 -14.65 -32.20
C GLN A 121 5.86 -13.99 -32.50
N GLN A 122 5.18 -13.48 -31.47
CA GLN A 122 3.93 -12.74 -31.63
C GLN A 122 4.14 -11.39 -32.36
N ASP A 123 5.23 -10.67 -32.06
CA ASP A 123 5.57 -9.41 -32.72
C ASP A 123 5.85 -9.59 -34.21
N ALA A 124 6.42 -10.75 -34.60
CA ALA A 124 6.67 -11.08 -36.00
C ALA A 124 5.39 -11.19 -36.84
N LEU A 125 4.22 -11.39 -36.22
CA LEU A 125 2.91 -11.43 -36.91
C LEU A 125 2.36 -10.04 -37.21
N LEU A 126 2.66 -9.04 -36.37
CA LEU A 126 1.96 -7.75 -36.37
C LEU A 126 1.91 -7.07 -37.75
N PRO A 127 3.04 -6.94 -38.50
CA PRO A 127 3.01 -6.25 -39.79
C PRO A 127 2.06 -6.90 -40.80
N TRP A 128 1.90 -8.23 -40.73
CA TRP A 128 1.12 -9.02 -41.68
C TRP A 128 -0.38 -9.01 -41.38
N VAL A 129 -0.72 -8.85 -40.10
CA VAL A 129 -2.09 -8.63 -39.66
C VAL A 129 -2.52 -7.20 -39.99
N GLU A 130 -1.67 -6.20 -39.75
CA GLU A 130 -1.95 -4.78 -40.02
C GLU A 130 -2.16 -4.46 -41.50
N ASN A 131 -1.32 -5.01 -42.39
CA ASN A 131 -1.45 -4.80 -43.83
C ASN A 131 -2.48 -5.74 -44.50
N GLY A 132 -3.16 -6.57 -43.70
CA GLY A 132 -4.19 -7.51 -44.14
C GLY A 132 -3.68 -8.64 -45.05
N THR A 133 -2.40 -8.98 -44.97
CA THR A 133 -1.86 -10.17 -45.68
C THR A 133 -2.48 -11.44 -45.13
N VAL A 134 -2.67 -11.49 -43.82
CA VAL A 134 -3.37 -12.59 -43.14
C VAL A 134 -4.47 -12.05 -42.23
N ILE A 135 -5.58 -12.78 -42.18
CA ILE A 135 -6.61 -12.64 -41.14
C ILE A 135 -6.25 -13.65 -40.06
N LEU A 136 -5.89 -13.17 -38.87
CA LEU A 136 -5.47 -14.04 -37.77
C LEU A 136 -6.70 -14.65 -37.08
N ILE A 137 -6.70 -15.96 -36.86
CA ILE A 137 -7.58 -16.63 -35.90
C ILE A 137 -6.70 -17.29 -34.85
N GLY A 138 -6.55 -16.67 -33.69
CA GLY A 138 -5.85 -17.27 -32.55
C GLY A 138 -6.80 -18.09 -31.69
N ALA A 139 -6.36 -19.26 -31.23
CA ALA A 139 -7.04 -20.00 -30.16
C ALA A 139 -6.11 -20.12 -28.96
N THR A 140 -6.65 -19.90 -27.76
CA THR A 140 -5.96 -20.09 -26.49
C THR A 140 -6.94 -20.62 -25.45
N THR A 141 -6.42 -21.33 -24.48
CA THR A 141 -7.14 -21.75 -23.27
C THR A 141 -6.99 -20.72 -22.15
N GLU A 142 -5.90 -19.96 -22.18
CA GLU A 142 -5.57 -18.94 -21.19
C GLU A 142 -6.23 -17.58 -21.53
N ASN A 143 -6.21 -16.65 -20.57
CA ASN A 143 -6.81 -15.33 -20.77
C ASN A 143 -5.94 -14.50 -21.75
N PRO A 144 -6.48 -14.10 -22.92
CA PRO A 144 -5.70 -13.45 -23.96
C PRO A 144 -5.16 -12.07 -23.57
N TYR A 145 -5.75 -11.39 -22.57
CA TYR A 145 -5.26 -10.08 -22.12
C TYR A 145 -3.91 -10.15 -21.37
N PHE A 146 -3.49 -11.34 -20.92
CA PHE A 146 -2.23 -11.53 -20.20
C PHE A 146 -1.15 -12.18 -21.07
N GLU A 147 -1.53 -13.18 -21.86
CA GLU A 147 -0.59 -14.08 -22.54
C GLU A 147 -0.38 -13.72 -24.03
N VAL A 148 -1.32 -12.98 -24.60
CA VAL A 148 -1.21 -12.47 -25.97
C VAL A 148 -0.80 -10.99 -25.92
N ASN A 149 0.11 -10.60 -26.80
CA ASN A 149 0.58 -9.23 -26.91
C ASN A 149 -0.59 -8.26 -27.11
N SER A 150 -0.62 -7.18 -26.32
CA SER A 150 -1.61 -6.10 -26.38
C SER A 150 -1.77 -5.50 -27.78
N ALA A 151 -0.72 -5.52 -28.62
CA ALA A 151 -0.79 -5.09 -30.00
C ALA A 151 -1.64 -6.02 -30.88
N LEU A 152 -1.56 -7.34 -30.68
CA LEU A 152 -2.41 -8.31 -31.39
C LEU A 152 -3.84 -8.29 -30.86
N VAL A 153 -4.00 -8.17 -29.54
CA VAL A 153 -5.30 -8.04 -28.87
C VAL A 153 -6.05 -6.81 -29.38
N SER A 154 -5.41 -5.65 -29.47
CA SER A 154 -6.05 -4.42 -29.94
C SER A 154 -6.48 -4.46 -31.42
N ARG A 155 -5.90 -5.36 -32.22
CA ARG A 155 -6.21 -5.55 -33.65
C ARG A 155 -7.15 -6.75 -33.91
N SER A 156 -7.57 -7.44 -32.85
CA SER A 156 -8.38 -8.65 -32.94
C SER A 156 -9.65 -8.52 -32.11
N ARG A 157 -10.73 -9.17 -32.55
CA ARG A 157 -11.94 -9.32 -31.75
C ARG A 157 -11.82 -10.56 -30.89
N ILE A 158 -12.03 -10.39 -29.58
CA ILE A 158 -11.95 -11.49 -28.62
C ILE A 158 -13.35 -12.10 -28.44
N PHE A 159 -13.44 -13.43 -28.53
CA PHE A 159 -14.66 -14.20 -28.30
C PHE A 159 -14.40 -15.29 -27.26
N GLN A 160 -15.21 -15.29 -26.19
CA GLN A 160 -15.16 -16.30 -25.14
C GLN A 160 -16.05 -17.49 -25.50
N LEU A 161 -15.44 -18.68 -25.52
CA LEU A 161 -16.16 -19.94 -25.53
C LEU A 161 -16.37 -20.42 -24.10
N LYS A 162 -17.60 -20.79 -23.77
CA LYS A 162 -17.97 -21.29 -22.43
C LYS A 162 -17.92 -22.82 -22.39
N PRO A 163 -17.73 -23.44 -21.21
CA PRO A 163 -18.01 -24.87 -21.04
C PRO A 163 -19.39 -25.22 -21.59
N LEU A 164 -19.51 -26.37 -22.25
CA LEU A 164 -20.78 -26.85 -22.80
C LEU A 164 -21.73 -27.23 -21.65
N SER A 165 -23.03 -26.94 -21.81
CA SER A 165 -24.02 -27.42 -20.85
C SER A 165 -24.26 -28.92 -21.02
N ASP A 166 -24.84 -29.56 -20.02
CA ASP A 166 -25.22 -30.98 -20.11
C ASP A 166 -26.14 -31.22 -21.32
N GLN A 167 -27.07 -30.29 -21.60
CA GLN A 167 -27.96 -30.35 -22.77
C GLN A 167 -27.20 -30.33 -24.10
N ASP A 168 -26.14 -29.50 -24.18
CA ASP A 168 -25.29 -29.45 -25.37
C ASP A 168 -24.50 -30.76 -25.54
N LEU A 169 -24.04 -31.34 -24.44
CA LEU A 169 -23.32 -32.61 -24.43
C LEU A 169 -24.22 -33.79 -24.81
N TYR A 170 -25.46 -33.84 -24.32
CA TYR A 170 -26.45 -34.82 -24.81
C TYR A 170 -26.64 -34.70 -26.31
N ARG A 171 -26.80 -33.47 -26.83
CA ARG A 171 -26.93 -33.24 -28.27
C ARG A 171 -25.69 -33.69 -29.05
N VAL A 172 -24.49 -33.51 -28.51
CA VAL A 172 -23.24 -34.01 -29.14
C VAL A 172 -23.20 -35.53 -29.16
N ALA A 173 -23.61 -36.21 -28.08
CA ALA A 173 -23.70 -37.66 -28.04
C ALA A 173 -24.74 -38.19 -29.03
N GLU A 174 -25.93 -37.58 -29.08
CA GLU A 174 -26.99 -37.92 -30.05
C GLU A 174 -26.49 -37.79 -31.48
N MET A 175 -25.85 -36.68 -31.83
CA MET A 175 -25.25 -36.50 -33.17
C MET A 175 -24.23 -37.60 -33.50
N ALA A 176 -23.42 -38.04 -32.54
CA ALA A 176 -22.45 -39.11 -32.75
C ALA A 176 -23.09 -40.50 -32.87
N LEU A 177 -24.21 -40.75 -32.21
CA LEU A 177 -24.92 -42.03 -32.26
C LEU A 177 -25.80 -42.15 -33.51
N GLU A 178 -26.35 -41.05 -34.00
CA GLU A 178 -27.27 -41.03 -35.14
C GLU A 178 -26.59 -40.86 -36.50
N ASP A 179 -25.40 -40.24 -36.56
CA ASP A 179 -24.71 -39.97 -37.84
C ASP A 179 -24.22 -41.28 -38.49
N PRO A 180 -24.73 -41.66 -39.67
CA PRO A 180 -24.39 -42.92 -40.32
C PRO A 180 -23.10 -42.84 -41.14
N GLU A 181 -22.50 -41.67 -41.33
CA GLU A 181 -21.25 -41.53 -42.11
C GLU A 181 -20.02 -41.39 -41.21
N ARG A 182 -20.13 -40.59 -40.15
CA ARG A 182 -19.03 -40.19 -39.27
C ARG A 182 -19.09 -40.87 -37.91
N GLY A 183 -20.31 -41.10 -37.43
CA GLY A 183 -20.62 -41.63 -36.11
C GLY A 183 -20.94 -43.12 -36.12
N TYR A 184 -21.77 -43.54 -35.18
CA TYR A 184 -22.17 -44.93 -34.98
C TYR A 184 -23.57 -45.26 -35.53
N GLY A 185 -24.18 -44.39 -36.34
CA GLY A 185 -25.55 -44.58 -36.85
C GLY A 185 -25.75 -45.81 -37.74
N ARG A 186 -24.67 -46.47 -38.19
CA ARG A 186 -24.73 -47.76 -38.90
C ARG A 186 -24.83 -48.97 -37.96
N PHE A 187 -24.52 -48.79 -36.68
CA PHE A 187 -24.52 -49.84 -35.68
C PHE A 187 -25.76 -49.72 -34.80
N ARG A 188 -26.20 -50.85 -34.24
CA ARG A 188 -27.35 -50.88 -33.35
C ARG A 188 -26.89 -50.62 -31.92
N VAL A 189 -26.57 -49.35 -31.61
CA VAL A 189 -26.09 -48.92 -30.29
C VAL A 189 -27.27 -48.54 -29.39
N SER A 190 -27.34 -49.13 -28.21
CA SER A 190 -28.28 -48.77 -27.14
C SER A 190 -27.48 -48.37 -25.90
N ILE A 191 -27.71 -47.16 -25.39
CA ILE A 191 -27.05 -46.66 -24.18
C ILE A 191 -28.13 -46.46 -23.11
N ASP A 192 -27.96 -47.11 -21.95
CA ASP A 192 -28.86 -46.91 -20.83
C ASP A 192 -28.76 -45.44 -20.34
N ARG A 193 -29.87 -44.86 -19.89
CA ARG A 193 -29.94 -43.42 -19.60
C ARG A 193 -28.96 -42.99 -18.50
N ASP A 194 -28.84 -43.79 -17.45
CA ASP A 194 -27.88 -43.59 -16.36
C ASP A 194 -26.41 -43.66 -16.83
N ALA A 195 -26.11 -44.53 -17.80
CA ALA A 195 -24.81 -44.61 -18.44
C ALA A 195 -24.49 -43.32 -19.23
N LEU A 196 -25.44 -42.82 -20.02
CA LEU A 196 -25.27 -41.57 -20.77
C LEU A 196 -25.14 -40.35 -19.84
N ASP A 197 -25.99 -40.28 -18.80
CA ASP A 197 -25.92 -39.24 -17.77
C ASP A 197 -24.54 -39.26 -17.08
N HIS A 198 -24.00 -40.45 -16.78
CA HIS A 198 -22.65 -40.61 -16.23
C HIS A 198 -21.55 -40.09 -17.17
N LEU A 199 -21.59 -40.47 -18.45
CA LEU A 199 -20.63 -39.99 -19.45
C LEU A 199 -20.67 -38.45 -19.61
N VAL A 200 -21.86 -37.85 -19.57
CA VAL A 200 -22.03 -36.38 -19.64
C VAL A 200 -21.49 -35.69 -18.38
N GLN A 201 -21.82 -36.19 -17.19
CA GLN A 201 -21.30 -35.65 -15.93
C GLN A 201 -19.78 -35.73 -15.86
N VAL A 202 -19.21 -36.82 -16.37
CA VAL A 202 -17.76 -36.99 -16.45
C VAL A 202 -17.17 -36.10 -17.56
N ALA A 203 -17.85 -35.84 -18.66
CA ALA A 203 -17.34 -34.89 -19.65
C ALA A 203 -17.24 -33.44 -19.09
N ASN A 204 -18.11 -33.05 -18.16
CA ASN A 204 -18.06 -31.76 -17.42
C ASN A 204 -17.80 -30.54 -18.32
N GLY A 205 -18.54 -30.46 -19.43
CA GLY A 205 -18.46 -29.36 -20.41
C GLY A 205 -17.44 -29.52 -21.54
N ASP A 206 -16.76 -30.67 -21.65
CA ASP A 206 -15.81 -31.00 -22.72
C ASP A 206 -16.36 -32.06 -23.70
N ALA A 207 -16.71 -31.64 -24.92
CA ALA A 207 -17.21 -32.54 -25.96
C ALA A 207 -16.17 -33.56 -26.48
N ARG A 208 -14.88 -33.22 -26.47
CA ARG A 208 -13.81 -34.14 -26.90
C ARG A 208 -13.70 -35.29 -25.90
N THR A 209 -13.73 -34.98 -24.61
CA THR A 209 -13.72 -35.99 -23.54
C THR A 209 -14.95 -36.90 -23.63
N LEU A 210 -16.14 -36.33 -23.87
CA LEU A 210 -17.36 -37.11 -24.09
C LEU A 210 -17.23 -38.07 -25.27
N LEU A 211 -16.82 -37.57 -26.45
CA LEU A 211 -16.72 -38.38 -27.66
C LEU A 211 -15.66 -39.48 -27.54
N ASN A 212 -14.56 -39.24 -26.85
CA ASN A 212 -13.55 -40.26 -26.60
C ASN A 212 -14.06 -41.36 -25.65
N ALA A 213 -14.80 -40.98 -24.60
CA ALA A 213 -15.40 -41.95 -23.67
C ALA A 213 -16.51 -42.77 -24.36
N LEU A 214 -17.31 -42.12 -25.21
CA LEU A 214 -18.32 -42.76 -26.04
C LEU A 214 -17.71 -43.72 -27.05
N GLU A 215 -16.62 -43.32 -27.73
CA GLU A 215 -15.86 -44.16 -28.64
C GLU A 215 -15.34 -45.42 -27.93
N LEU A 216 -14.72 -45.24 -26.76
CA LEU A 216 -14.21 -46.37 -25.99
C LEU A 216 -15.36 -47.31 -25.59
N ALA A 217 -16.45 -46.77 -25.03
CA ALA A 217 -17.60 -47.56 -24.61
C ALA A 217 -18.21 -48.38 -25.76
N VAL A 218 -18.39 -47.77 -26.94
CA VAL A 218 -19.00 -48.45 -28.08
C VAL A 218 -18.05 -49.48 -28.69
N GLU A 219 -16.75 -49.18 -28.79
CA GLU A 219 -15.78 -50.02 -29.50
C GLU A 219 -15.24 -51.19 -28.65
N THR A 220 -15.27 -51.10 -27.32
CA THR A 220 -14.80 -52.18 -26.43
C THR A 220 -15.90 -53.08 -25.86
N THR A 221 -17.16 -52.69 -26.01
CA THR A 221 -18.30 -53.54 -25.60
C THR A 221 -18.41 -54.84 -26.43
N PRO A 222 -18.26 -54.85 -27.77
CA PRO A 222 -18.30 -56.10 -28.53
C PRO A 222 -16.95 -56.86 -28.49
N GLU A 223 -16.99 -58.19 -28.66
CA GLU A 223 -15.77 -59.04 -28.70
C GLU A 223 -14.78 -58.65 -29.81
N SER A 224 -15.29 -58.09 -30.91
CA SER A 224 -14.50 -57.54 -32.01
C SER A 224 -15.23 -56.36 -32.64
N PHE A 225 -14.53 -55.26 -32.92
CA PHE A 225 -15.05 -54.09 -33.61
C PHE A 225 -14.46 -53.96 -35.02
N PRO A 226 -15.26 -53.72 -36.08
CA PRO A 226 -16.73 -53.57 -36.08
C PRO A 226 -17.47 -54.90 -35.81
N PRO A 227 -18.63 -54.87 -35.13
CA PRO A 227 -19.37 -56.09 -34.82
C PRO A 227 -20.05 -56.69 -36.07
N PRO A 228 -20.44 -57.98 -36.04
CA PRO A 228 -21.27 -58.59 -37.09
C PRO A 228 -22.57 -57.82 -37.31
N GLU A 229 -23.05 -57.79 -38.56
CA GLU A 229 -24.24 -57.04 -38.96
C GLU A 229 -25.48 -57.45 -38.14
N GLY A 230 -26.16 -56.48 -37.53
CA GLY A 230 -27.33 -56.71 -36.68
C GLY A 230 -27.05 -56.95 -35.20
N THR A 231 -25.78 -57.01 -34.77
CA THR A 231 -25.40 -57.12 -33.35
C THR A 231 -25.76 -55.84 -32.59
N GLU A 232 -26.41 -55.99 -31.44
CA GLU A 232 -26.73 -54.89 -30.54
C GLU A 232 -25.55 -54.61 -29.62
N ILE A 233 -25.07 -53.36 -29.60
CA ILE A 233 -24.06 -52.87 -28.66
C ILE A 233 -24.81 -52.18 -27.53
N ARG A 234 -24.86 -52.81 -26.35
CA ARG A 234 -25.54 -52.24 -25.18
C ARG A 234 -24.53 -51.71 -24.17
N VAL A 235 -24.52 -50.39 -23.98
CA VAL A 235 -23.68 -49.70 -23.00
C VAL A 235 -24.50 -49.44 -21.73
N ASN A 236 -24.21 -50.20 -20.67
CA ASN A 236 -24.80 -49.99 -19.35
C ASN A 236 -23.87 -49.10 -18.49
N LEU A 237 -24.28 -48.81 -17.25
CA LEU A 237 -23.51 -47.95 -16.33
C LEU A 237 -22.10 -48.51 -16.04
N GLU A 238 -21.97 -49.82 -15.85
CA GLU A 238 -20.67 -50.47 -15.57
C GLU A 238 -19.70 -50.28 -16.73
N VAL A 239 -20.15 -50.49 -17.97
CA VAL A 239 -19.35 -50.24 -19.17
C VAL A 239 -18.96 -48.77 -19.27
N ALA A 240 -19.89 -47.84 -19.01
CA ALA A 240 -19.58 -46.41 -19.02
C ALA A 240 -18.52 -46.04 -17.97
N GLU A 241 -18.61 -46.58 -16.75
CA GLU A 241 -17.61 -46.38 -15.69
C GLU A 241 -16.22 -46.93 -16.06
N GLU A 242 -16.16 -48.09 -16.73
CA GLU A 242 -14.90 -48.68 -17.23
C GLU A 242 -14.32 -47.95 -18.44
N SER A 243 -15.20 -47.37 -19.27
CA SER A 243 -14.84 -46.64 -20.50
C SER A 243 -14.37 -45.20 -20.23
N ILE A 244 -14.38 -44.80 -18.96
CA ILE A 244 -13.75 -43.60 -18.50
C ILE A 244 -12.43 -44.01 -17.87
N GLN A 245 -11.31 -43.61 -18.47
CA GLN A 245 -10.07 -43.55 -17.70
C GLN A 245 -10.36 -42.67 -16.48
N ARG A 246 -10.30 -43.27 -15.27
CA ARG A 246 -10.43 -42.55 -13.99
C ARG A 246 -9.76 -41.21 -14.17
N LYS A 247 -10.57 -40.15 -14.20
CA LYS A 247 -10.07 -38.79 -14.34
C LYS A 247 -8.90 -38.65 -13.37
N ALA A 248 -7.70 -38.39 -13.93
CA ALA A 248 -6.85 -37.41 -13.30
C ALA A 248 -7.79 -36.23 -13.01
N VAL A 249 -8.13 -36.06 -11.74
CA VAL A 249 -9.13 -35.11 -11.24
C VAL A 249 -9.06 -33.87 -12.09
N LEU A 250 -10.16 -33.50 -12.75
CA LEU A 250 -10.19 -32.50 -13.81
C LEU A 250 -9.59 -31.19 -13.29
N TYR A 251 -8.29 -31.07 -13.51
CA TYR A 251 -7.47 -29.93 -13.25
C TYR A 251 -7.13 -29.42 -14.62
N ASP A 252 -8.07 -28.64 -15.14
CA ASP A 252 -7.72 -27.80 -16.25
C ASP A 252 -6.72 -26.79 -15.71
N LYS A 253 -5.42 -26.98 -16.00
CA LYS A 253 -4.36 -26.00 -15.67
C LYS A 253 -4.67 -24.62 -16.28
N GLU A 254 -5.63 -24.52 -17.20
CA GLU A 254 -5.92 -23.35 -18.01
C GLU A 254 -7.38 -22.86 -17.83
N GLY A 255 -8.15 -23.40 -16.88
CA GLY A 255 -9.58 -23.09 -16.67
C GLY A 255 -9.89 -22.24 -15.42
N ASP A 256 -11.10 -21.64 -15.37
CA ASP A 256 -11.62 -20.89 -14.21
C ASP A 256 -11.51 -21.70 -12.90
N TYR A 257 -11.62 -23.03 -12.97
CA TYR A 257 -11.53 -23.91 -11.80
C TYR A 257 -10.11 -23.98 -11.18
N HIS A 258 -9.04 -23.82 -11.97
CA HIS A 258 -7.67 -23.69 -11.48
C HIS A 258 -7.52 -22.39 -10.70
N PHE A 259 -7.99 -21.27 -11.28
CA PHE A 259 -7.99 -19.96 -10.62
C PHE A 259 -8.84 -19.95 -9.36
N ASP A 260 -10.02 -20.56 -9.39
CA ASP A 260 -10.90 -20.67 -8.22
C ASP A 260 -10.26 -21.53 -7.13
N THR A 261 -9.61 -22.64 -7.49
CA THR A 261 -8.96 -23.53 -6.53
C THR A 261 -7.75 -22.88 -5.88
N ILE A 262 -6.87 -22.24 -6.66
CA ILE A 262 -5.71 -21.54 -6.08
C ILE A 262 -6.15 -20.32 -5.28
N SER A 263 -7.23 -19.65 -5.69
CA SER A 263 -7.80 -18.52 -4.97
C SER A 263 -8.43 -18.97 -3.65
N ALA A 264 -9.18 -20.07 -3.64
CA ALA A 264 -9.71 -20.69 -2.42
C ALA A 264 -8.58 -21.15 -1.48
N PHE A 265 -7.52 -21.73 -2.03
CA PHE A 265 -6.33 -22.11 -1.29
C PHE A 265 -5.67 -20.90 -0.59
N ILE A 266 -5.34 -19.83 -1.32
CA ILE A 266 -4.72 -18.64 -0.74
C ILE A 266 -5.66 -17.91 0.23
N LYS A 267 -6.96 -17.86 -0.06
CA LYS A 267 -7.96 -17.33 0.88
C LYS A 267 -8.03 -18.14 2.17
N SER A 268 -7.87 -19.47 2.10
CA SER A 268 -7.85 -20.33 3.29
C SER A 268 -6.58 -20.10 4.12
N VAL A 269 -5.42 -19.95 3.46
CA VAL A 269 -4.16 -19.57 4.12
C VAL A 269 -4.29 -18.20 4.80
N ARG A 270 -4.80 -17.18 4.08
CA ARG A 270 -5.07 -15.83 4.60
C ARG A 270 -6.06 -15.86 5.78
N GLY A 271 -7.12 -16.66 5.66
CA GLY A 271 -8.14 -16.88 6.67
C GLY A 271 -7.65 -17.68 7.89
N SER A 272 -6.40 -18.14 7.88
CA SER A 272 -5.81 -18.97 8.94
C SER A 272 -6.56 -20.27 9.21
N ASP A 273 -7.10 -20.89 8.16
CA ASP A 273 -7.75 -22.20 8.20
C ASP A 273 -6.79 -23.26 7.61
N PRO A 274 -6.01 -23.96 8.46
CA PRO A 274 -5.05 -24.97 8.00
C PRO A 274 -5.73 -26.19 7.37
N ASP A 275 -6.91 -26.56 7.84
CA ASP A 275 -7.64 -27.73 7.36
C ASP A 275 -8.15 -27.50 5.93
N ALA A 276 -8.79 -26.35 5.70
CA ALA A 276 -9.22 -25.95 4.36
C ALA A 276 -8.01 -25.78 3.42
N ALA A 277 -6.93 -25.14 3.88
CA ALA A 277 -5.74 -24.96 3.07
C ALA A 277 -5.10 -26.29 2.65
N LEU A 278 -5.01 -27.28 3.55
CA LEU A 278 -4.55 -28.63 3.20
C LEU A 278 -5.49 -29.33 2.23
N TYR A 279 -6.81 -29.19 2.40
CA TYR A 279 -7.78 -29.76 1.47
C TYR A 279 -7.60 -29.21 0.06
N TRP A 280 -7.54 -27.88 -0.11
CA TRP A 280 -7.34 -27.28 -1.43
C TRP A 280 -5.97 -27.67 -2.01
N LEU A 281 -4.90 -27.70 -1.20
CA LEU A 281 -3.58 -28.21 -1.62
C LEU A 281 -3.68 -29.65 -2.15
N ALA A 282 -4.27 -30.56 -1.38
CA ALA A 282 -4.39 -31.97 -1.75
C ALA A 282 -5.19 -32.13 -3.05
N ARG A 283 -6.24 -31.33 -3.25
CA ARG A 283 -6.95 -31.29 -4.53
C ARG A 283 -6.04 -30.84 -5.67
N MET A 284 -5.31 -29.74 -5.53
CA MET A 284 -4.38 -29.27 -6.57
C MET A 284 -3.31 -30.31 -6.93
N VAL A 285 -2.69 -30.92 -5.92
CA VAL A 285 -1.65 -31.94 -6.11
C VAL A 285 -2.20 -33.20 -6.78
N LYS A 286 -3.35 -33.72 -6.31
CA LYS A 286 -4.00 -34.91 -6.89
C LYS A 286 -4.40 -34.69 -8.36
N ALA A 287 -4.72 -33.46 -8.67
CA ALA A 287 -5.23 -33.05 -9.96
C ALA A 287 -4.06 -32.66 -10.92
N GLY A 288 -2.81 -32.66 -10.44
CA GLY A 288 -1.60 -32.57 -11.28
C GLY A 288 -1.10 -31.15 -11.48
N GLU A 289 -1.50 -30.20 -10.63
CA GLU A 289 -0.93 -28.85 -10.55
C GLU A 289 0.60 -28.91 -10.48
N ASP A 290 1.28 -27.97 -11.13
CA ASP A 290 2.73 -27.84 -10.95
C ASP A 290 3.04 -27.37 -9.51
N PRO A 291 3.72 -28.17 -8.67
CA PRO A 291 4.07 -27.75 -7.31
C PRO A 291 4.86 -26.43 -7.25
N ARG A 292 5.63 -26.11 -8.30
CA ARG A 292 6.34 -24.83 -8.38
C ARG A 292 5.38 -23.65 -8.49
N PHE A 293 4.23 -23.81 -9.14
CA PHE A 293 3.17 -22.80 -9.16
C PHE A 293 2.59 -22.58 -7.75
N ILE A 294 2.32 -23.66 -7.02
CA ILE A 294 1.81 -23.58 -5.64
C ILE A 294 2.83 -22.88 -4.73
N PHE A 295 4.12 -23.23 -4.82
CA PHE A 295 5.17 -22.54 -4.08
C PHE A 295 5.28 -21.05 -4.44
N ARG A 296 5.16 -20.67 -5.72
CA ARG A 296 5.13 -19.25 -6.13
C ARG A 296 4.00 -18.49 -5.44
N ARG A 297 2.81 -19.08 -5.35
CA ARG A 297 1.66 -18.45 -4.69
C ARG A 297 1.85 -18.37 -3.17
N MET A 298 2.47 -19.37 -2.55
CA MET A 298 2.87 -19.33 -1.14
C MET A 298 3.95 -18.27 -0.85
N LEU A 299 4.92 -18.07 -1.74
CA LEU A 299 5.94 -17.01 -1.60
C LEU A 299 5.32 -15.60 -1.64
N ILE A 300 4.34 -15.39 -2.52
CA ILE A 300 3.57 -14.14 -2.58
C ILE A 300 2.80 -13.95 -1.28
N SER A 301 2.03 -14.96 -0.85
CA SER A 301 1.25 -14.91 0.40
C SER A 301 2.14 -14.69 1.64
N ALA A 302 3.34 -15.27 1.68
CA ALA A 302 4.31 -15.00 2.74
C ALA A 302 4.68 -13.51 2.87
N SER A 303 4.66 -12.76 1.78
CA SER A 303 4.96 -11.32 1.77
C SER A 303 3.71 -10.44 1.89
N GLU A 304 2.58 -10.87 1.30
CA GLU A 304 1.31 -10.13 1.22
C GLU A 304 0.42 -10.33 2.45
N ASP A 305 0.30 -11.57 2.94
CA ASP A 305 -0.66 -11.96 3.98
C ASP A 305 -0.02 -12.18 5.35
N ILE A 306 1.27 -12.53 5.38
CA ILE A 306 2.06 -12.71 6.61
C ILE A 306 2.98 -11.49 6.83
N GLY A 307 3.71 -11.07 5.79
CA GLY A 307 4.52 -9.86 5.80
C GLY A 307 5.56 -9.85 6.93
N LEU A 308 5.67 -8.72 7.62
CA LEU A 308 6.59 -8.59 8.75
C LEU A 308 6.02 -9.09 10.07
N ALA A 309 4.77 -9.58 10.13
CA ALA A 309 4.28 -10.23 11.35
C ALA A 309 5.06 -11.51 11.66
N ASP A 310 5.53 -12.22 10.64
CA ASP A 310 6.58 -13.23 10.77
C ASP A 310 7.56 -13.18 9.56
N PRO A 311 8.67 -12.44 9.68
CA PRO A 311 9.64 -12.26 8.59
C PRO A 311 10.27 -13.57 8.10
N ARG A 312 10.18 -14.65 8.89
CA ARG A 312 10.74 -15.96 8.52
C ARG A 312 9.86 -16.71 7.52
N ALA A 313 8.60 -16.31 7.33
CA ALA A 313 7.68 -17.00 6.43
C ALA A 313 8.21 -17.12 5.00
N LEU A 314 8.77 -16.03 4.45
CA LEU A 314 9.36 -16.04 3.11
C LEU A 314 10.54 -17.04 3.02
N VAL A 315 11.44 -17.02 4.00
CA VAL A 315 12.60 -17.92 4.07
C VAL A 315 12.17 -19.37 4.24
N PHE A 316 11.14 -19.62 5.05
CA PHE A 316 10.60 -20.95 5.30
C PHE A 316 10.03 -21.56 4.01
N VAL A 317 9.18 -20.81 3.30
CA VAL A 317 8.58 -21.26 2.04
C VAL A 317 9.66 -21.45 0.96
N GLN A 318 10.63 -20.54 0.87
CA GLN A 318 11.75 -20.69 -0.06
C GLN A 318 12.58 -21.95 0.23
N SER A 319 12.83 -22.24 1.51
CA SER A 319 13.55 -23.45 1.94
C SER A 319 12.77 -24.72 1.62
N ALA A 320 11.45 -24.72 1.86
CA ALA A 320 10.57 -25.82 1.50
C ALA A 320 10.51 -26.05 -0.03
N ALA A 321 10.45 -24.99 -0.83
CA ALA A 321 10.51 -25.06 -2.29
C ALA A 321 11.85 -25.64 -2.78
N ALA A 322 12.97 -25.17 -2.23
CA ALA A 322 14.29 -25.68 -2.58
C ALA A 322 14.49 -27.14 -2.15
N ALA A 323 13.92 -27.54 -1.02
CA ALA A 323 13.92 -28.93 -0.58
C ALA A 323 13.07 -29.79 -1.52
N PHE A 324 11.89 -29.30 -1.91
CA PHE A 324 11.05 -29.94 -2.92
C PHE A 324 11.78 -30.15 -4.25
N ASP A 325 12.50 -29.15 -4.76
CA ASP A 325 13.25 -29.28 -6.02
C ASP A 325 14.34 -30.37 -5.97
N ARG A 326 14.87 -30.68 -4.77
CA ARG A 326 15.87 -31.75 -4.58
C ARG A 326 15.23 -33.13 -4.41
N VAL A 327 14.05 -33.20 -3.80
CA VAL A 327 13.39 -34.46 -3.45
C VAL A 327 12.43 -34.94 -4.54
N GLY A 328 11.63 -34.04 -5.13
CA GLY A 328 10.60 -34.39 -6.11
C GLY A 328 9.39 -35.09 -5.50
N LEU A 329 8.43 -35.49 -6.34
CA LEU A 329 7.25 -36.27 -5.91
C LEU A 329 7.57 -37.78 -5.90
N PRO A 330 6.93 -38.57 -5.01
CA PRO A 330 5.83 -38.21 -4.11
C PRO A 330 6.23 -37.57 -2.77
N GLU A 331 7.45 -37.77 -2.26
CA GLU A 331 7.88 -37.30 -0.92
C GLU A 331 7.89 -35.77 -0.78
N GLY A 332 7.97 -35.04 -1.89
CA GLY A 332 7.83 -33.59 -1.98
C GLY A 332 6.49 -33.07 -1.41
N GLN A 333 5.46 -33.90 -1.32
CA GLN A 333 4.18 -33.53 -0.71
C GLN A 333 4.31 -33.09 0.75
N TYR A 334 5.26 -33.66 1.51
CA TYR A 334 5.53 -33.22 2.88
C TYR A 334 6.02 -31.78 2.94
N HIS A 335 6.85 -31.36 1.99
CA HIS A 335 7.37 -29.99 1.94
C HIS A 335 6.27 -28.98 1.58
N LEU A 336 5.36 -29.36 0.68
CA LEU A 336 4.16 -28.57 0.38
C LEU A 336 3.27 -28.43 1.62
N ALA A 337 2.92 -29.55 2.25
CA ALA A 337 2.06 -29.55 3.43
C ALA A 337 2.66 -28.73 4.58
N GLN A 338 3.97 -28.89 4.83
CA GLN A 338 4.67 -28.15 5.88
C GLN A 338 4.68 -26.64 5.62
N ALA A 339 4.93 -26.21 4.38
CA ALA A 339 4.87 -24.79 4.00
C ALA A 339 3.46 -24.21 4.20
N VAL A 340 2.42 -24.94 3.79
CA VAL A 340 1.02 -24.53 3.97
C VAL A 340 0.64 -24.38 5.43
N LEU A 341 0.95 -25.39 6.25
CA LEU A 341 0.66 -25.36 7.69
C LEU A 341 1.37 -24.21 8.38
N TYR A 342 2.63 -23.94 8.02
CA TYR A 342 3.36 -22.80 8.54
C TYR A 342 2.65 -21.48 8.22
N LEU A 343 2.31 -21.24 6.95
CA LEU A 343 1.67 -19.98 6.54
C LEU A 343 0.26 -19.81 7.12
N ALA A 344 -0.54 -20.88 7.13
CA ALA A 344 -1.89 -20.84 7.68
C ALA A 344 -1.90 -20.51 9.18
N THR A 345 -0.91 -21.00 9.93
CA THR A 345 -0.81 -20.76 11.39
C THR A 345 0.03 -19.54 11.78
N ALA A 346 0.74 -18.91 10.83
CA ALA A 346 1.52 -17.70 11.08
C ALA A 346 0.63 -16.49 11.42
N PRO A 347 1.11 -15.54 12.24
CA PRO A 347 0.42 -14.26 12.45
C PRO A 347 0.31 -13.51 11.12
N LYS A 348 -0.84 -12.88 10.88
CA LYS A 348 -1.15 -12.22 9.60
C LYS A 348 -0.84 -10.73 9.66
N SER A 349 -0.30 -10.21 8.56
CA SER A 349 -0.15 -8.78 8.32
C SER A 349 -0.04 -8.51 6.82
N ASN A 350 -0.75 -7.48 6.38
CA ASN A 350 -0.74 -6.96 5.03
C ASN A 350 -0.06 -5.58 4.93
N SER A 351 0.75 -5.22 5.92
CA SER A 351 1.43 -3.92 6.00
C SER A 351 2.35 -3.61 4.81
N CYS A 352 2.84 -4.64 4.11
CA CYS A 352 3.59 -4.51 2.86
C CYS A 352 2.80 -3.82 1.74
N LEU A 353 1.45 -3.80 1.82
CA LEU A 353 0.60 -3.08 0.88
C LEU A 353 0.83 -1.56 0.91
N GLY A 354 1.46 -1.03 1.97
CA GLY A 354 1.87 0.36 2.06
C GLY A 354 2.77 0.84 0.91
N TYR A 355 3.44 -0.08 0.20
CA TYR A 355 4.13 0.23 -1.05
C TYR A 355 3.17 0.70 -2.15
N PHE A 356 2.00 0.05 -2.30
CA PHE A 356 1.00 0.43 -3.28
C PHE A 356 0.33 1.76 -2.92
N ASP A 357 0.12 2.02 -1.62
CA ASP A 357 -0.36 3.33 -1.17
C ASP A 357 0.64 4.44 -1.53
N ALA A 358 1.94 4.17 -1.35
CA ALA A 358 2.99 5.09 -1.79
C ALA A 358 3.00 5.28 -3.31
N LEU A 359 2.75 4.22 -4.09
CA LEU A 359 2.67 4.29 -5.56
C LEU A 359 1.48 5.15 -6.01
N ASN A 360 0.29 4.94 -5.44
CA ASN A 360 -0.90 5.74 -5.75
C ASN A 360 -0.68 7.22 -5.43
N SER A 361 0.04 7.51 -4.35
CA SER A 361 0.43 8.87 -3.97
C SER A 361 1.24 9.59 -5.05
N LEU A 362 2.05 8.84 -5.82
CA LEU A 362 2.83 9.38 -6.94
C LEU A 362 1.95 9.82 -8.12
N GLU A 363 0.78 9.21 -8.28
CA GLU A 363 -0.13 9.48 -9.39
C GLU A 363 -1.10 10.64 -9.09
N GLU A 364 -1.47 10.82 -7.82
CA GLU A 364 -2.50 11.78 -7.39
C GLU A 364 -1.95 13.18 -7.04
N GLU A 365 -0.70 13.28 -6.59
CA GLU A 365 -0.14 14.53 -6.06
C GLU A 365 0.99 15.10 -6.93
N ASN A 366 1.11 16.43 -6.98
CA ASN A 366 2.27 17.08 -7.54
C ASN A 366 3.43 16.98 -6.53
N ILE A 367 4.06 15.81 -6.48
CA ILE A 367 5.08 15.49 -5.50
C ILE A 367 6.27 16.42 -5.67
N GLY A 368 6.52 17.21 -4.62
CA GLY A 368 7.67 18.09 -4.58
C GLY A 368 8.99 17.33 -4.74
N ASP A 369 10.03 18.03 -5.16
CA ASP A 369 11.37 17.49 -5.35
C ASP A 369 11.95 16.87 -4.05
N ILE A 370 12.96 16.00 -4.19
CA ILE A 370 13.65 15.34 -3.08
C ILE A 370 14.17 16.40 -2.10
N PRO A 371 13.97 16.24 -0.78
CA PRO A 371 14.53 17.16 0.21
C PRO A 371 16.03 17.35 0.01
N ARG A 372 16.50 18.62 0.02
CA ARG A 372 17.90 18.96 -0.33
C ARG A 372 18.93 18.20 0.50
N HIS A 373 18.67 17.99 1.79
CA HIS A 373 19.57 17.27 2.69
C HIS A 373 19.67 15.77 2.37
N LEU A 374 18.75 15.20 1.59
CA LEU A 374 18.81 13.81 1.12
C LEU A 374 19.37 13.68 -0.30
N LYS A 375 19.57 14.79 -1.02
CA LYS A 375 20.16 14.76 -2.36
C LYS A 375 21.64 14.41 -2.30
N ASP A 376 22.11 13.72 -3.35
CA ASP A 376 23.50 13.33 -3.49
C ASP A 376 24.46 14.55 -3.43
N PRO A 377 25.39 14.59 -2.47
CA PRO A 377 26.37 15.67 -2.37
C PRO A 377 27.45 15.62 -3.47
N GLY A 378 27.62 14.49 -4.17
CA GLY A 378 28.72 14.30 -5.12
C GLY A 378 28.63 15.13 -6.40
N ARG A 379 27.42 15.29 -6.97
CA ARG A 379 27.26 15.93 -8.29
C ARG A 379 27.15 17.46 -8.24
N ASP A 380 26.58 18.06 -7.19
CA ASP A 380 26.14 19.46 -7.21
C ASP A 380 26.24 20.22 -5.86
N ALA A 381 27.02 19.71 -4.89
CA ALA A 381 27.08 20.27 -3.52
C ALA A 381 27.43 21.77 -3.43
N LYS A 382 28.27 22.30 -4.34
CA LYS A 382 28.71 23.71 -4.31
C LYS A 382 27.74 24.70 -4.95
N ALA A 383 26.87 24.27 -5.88
CA ALA A 383 25.98 25.18 -6.62
C ALA A 383 24.56 25.23 -6.06
N PHE A 384 24.05 24.13 -5.51
CA PHE A 384 22.63 24.01 -5.10
C PHE A 384 22.41 23.61 -3.63
N GLY A 385 23.49 23.41 -2.85
CA GLY A 385 23.41 23.03 -1.44
C GLY A 385 22.86 21.63 -1.20
N HIS A 386 23.10 20.69 -2.13
CA HIS A 386 22.72 19.29 -1.98
C HIS A 386 23.50 18.61 -0.84
N GLY A 387 22.82 17.78 -0.05
CA GLY A 387 23.38 17.09 1.11
C GLY A 387 23.63 17.99 2.33
N GLN A 388 23.46 19.31 2.22
CA GLN A 388 23.61 20.23 3.35
C GLN A 388 22.48 20.01 4.37
N GLY A 389 22.86 19.83 5.64
CA GLY A 389 21.91 19.58 6.73
C GLY A 389 21.50 18.11 6.90
N TYR A 390 22.13 17.16 6.18
CA TYR A 390 21.88 15.74 6.42
C TYR A 390 22.34 15.34 7.82
N GLN A 391 21.43 14.76 8.61
CA GLN A 391 21.77 14.25 9.93
C GLN A 391 22.09 12.76 9.81
N TYR A 392 23.38 12.41 9.87
CA TYR A 392 23.79 11.02 9.73
C TYR A 392 23.41 10.18 10.96
N PRO A 393 22.47 9.21 10.87
CA PRO A 393 21.89 8.56 12.05
C PRO A 393 22.91 7.86 12.96
N HIS A 394 23.98 7.28 12.41
CA HIS A 394 24.99 6.60 13.22
C HIS A 394 25.84 7.55 14.10
N ALA A 395 25.79 8.85 13.86
CA ALA A 395 26.42 9.86 14.72
C ALA A 395 25.56 10.22 15.95
N TYR A 396 24.33 9.69 16.04
CA TYR A 396 23.41 9.95 17.14
C TYR A 396 23.25 8.72 18.03
N ARG A 397 22.86 8.97 19.28
CA ARG A 397 22.52 7.91 20.24
C ARG A 397 21.41 7.03 19.66
N ASP A 398 21.51 5.73 19.90
CA ASP A 398 20.56 4.71 19.39
C ASP A 398 20.54 4.57 17.85
N HIS A 399 21.56 5.12 17.17
CA HIS A 399 21.71 5.10 15.71
C HIS A 399 20.49 5.64 14.95
N TRP A 400 19.78 6.61 15.55
CA TRP A 400 18.57 7.19 14.98
C TRP A 400 18.48 8.68 15.30
N VAL A 401 17.91 9.46 14.39
CA VAL A 401 17.67 10.90 14.58
C VAL A 401 16.34 11.31 13.95
N ALA A 402 15.60 12.16 14.66
CA ALA A 402 14.37 12.75 14.18
C ALA A 402 14.68 13.76 13.06
N GLN A 403 14.52 13.35 11.80
CA GLN A 403 14.60 14.22 10.64
C GLN A 403 13.48 13.90 9.64
N GLN A 404 13.12 14.88 8.83
CA GLN A 404 12.11 14.71 7.78
C GLN A 404 12.73 13.95 6.60
N TYR A 405 12.21 12.75 6.30
CA TYR A 405 12.67 11.95 5.16
C TYR A 405 11.79 12.07 3.91
N LEU A 406 10.48 12.24 4.09
CA LEU A 406 9.54 12.46 2.99
C LEU A 406 9.59 13.91 2.48
N PRO A 407 9.23 14.19 1.22
CA PRO A 407 9.02 15.55 0.73
C PRO A 407 8.06 16.35 1.62
N ALA A 408 8.20 17.68 1.63
CA ALA A 408 7.38 18.54 2.50
C ALA A 408 5.87 18.38 2.25
N ALA A 409 5.46 18.12 1.00
CA ALA A 409 4.08 17.86 0.63
C ALA A 409 3.49 16.60 1.29
N LEU A 410 4.35 15.62 1.61
CA LEU A 410 3.98 14.33 2.21
C LEU A 410 4.31 14.28 3.71
N THR A 411 4.52 15.43 4.36
CA THR A 411 4.81 15.49 5.80
C THR A 411 3.60 14.98 6.59
N GLY A 412 3.83 14.02 7.48
CA GLY A 412 2.76 13.40 8.29
C GLY A 412 2.15 12.16 7.65
N ARG A 413 2.31 11.95 6.34
CA ARG A 413 1.77 10.77 5.65
C ARG A 413 2.43 9.48 6.12
N VAL A 414 1.62 8.43 6.24
CA VAL A 414 2.03 7.12 6.73
C VAL A 414 1.78 6.07 5.65
N PHE A 415 2.83 5.36 5.25
CA PHE A 415 2.72 4.23 4.32
C PHE A 415 2.79 2.88 5.04
N TYR A 416 3.68 2.75 6.01
CA TYR A 416 3.84 1.52 6.78
C TYR A 416 3.10 1.60 8.12
N MET A 417 2.05 0.80 8.25
CA MET A 417 1.29 0.59 9.48
C MET A 417 1.52 -0.83 9.99
N PRO A 418 2.40 -1.03 10.99
CA PRO A 418 2.59 -2.34 11.59
C PRO A 418 1.31 -2.78 12.31
N GLY A 419 0.95 -4.06 12.13
CA GLY A 419 -0.13 -4.70 12.87
C GLY A 419 0.22 -4.95 14.34
N ASP A 420 -0.73 -5.49 15.09
CA ASP A 420 -0.58 -5.81 16.52
C ASP A 420 0.00 -7.22 16.78
N LEU A 421 0.14 -8.03 15.74
CA LEU A 421 0.52 -9.44 15.85
C LEU A 421 2.00 -9.65 15.51
N GLY A 422 2.58 -10.70 16.12
CA GLY A 422 3.91 -11.18 15.78
C GLY A 422 5.02 -10.15 15.98
N HIS A 423 5.98 -10.13 15.05
CA HIS A 423 7.12 -9.24 15.12
C HIS A 423 6.74 -7.76 14.94
N GLU A 424 5.71 -7.45 14.14
CA GLU A 424 5.19 -6.09 13.99
C GLU A 424 4.61 -5.53 15.28
N GLY A 425 3.84 -6.33 16.03
CA GLY A 425 3.28 -5.90 17.31
C GLY A 425 4.37 -5.44 18.29
N ALA A 426 5.53 -6.12 18.29
CA ALA A 426 6.67 -5.72 19.10
C ALA A 426 7.38 -4.44 18.60
N LEU A 427 7.35 -4.16 17.29
CA LEU A 427 7.95 -2.97 16.68
C LEU A 427 7.05 -1.73 16.72
N LYS A 428 5.73 -1.92 16.75
CA LYS A 428 4.72 -0.87 16.65
C LYS A 428 4.96 0.29 17.64
N PRO A 429 5.21 0.06 18.96
CA PRO A 429 5.45 1.15 19.90
C PRO A 429 6.68 2.00 19.56
N LEU A 430 7.79 1.35 19.17
CA LEU A 430 9.03 2.05 18.81
C LEU A 430 8.85 2.89 17.54
N LEU A 431 8.18 2.35 16.52
CA LEU A 431 7.94 3.06 15.26
C LEU A 431 7.00 4.23 15.44
N GLN A 432 5.96 4.06 16.26
CA GLN A 432 5.03 5.14 16.62
C GLN A 432 5.76 6.25 17.39
N GLN A 433 6.56 5.90 18.41
CA GLN A 433 7.40 6.87 19.13
C GLN A 433 8.32 7.66 18.17
N ARG A 434 9.03 6.97 17.28
CA ARG A 434 9.92 7.62 16.30
C ARG A 434 9.18 8.55 15.34
N ARG A 435 7.97 8.17 14.92
CA ARG A 435 7.10 8.99 14.04
C ARG A 435 6.64 10.25 14.77
N GLU A 436 6.22 10.11 16.02
CA GLU A 436 5.87 11.26 16.87
C GLU A 436 7.04 12.20 17.05
N GLU A 437 8.24 11.69 17.35
CA GLU A 437 9.45 12.49 17.50
C GLU A 437 9.84 13.20 16.19
N GLN A 438 9.66 12.57 15.02
CA GLN A 438 9.88 13.20 13.71
C GLN A 438 8.90 14.33 13.42
N ILE A 439 7.62 14.13 13.72
CA ILE A 439 6.58 15.14 13.48
C ILE A 439 6.69 16.27 14.51
N ALA A 440 6.97 15.94 15.77
CA ALA A 440 7.23 16.91 16.82
C ALA A 440 8.45 17.80 16.48
N ALA A 441 9.51 17.21 15.92
CA ALA A 441 10.67 17.95 15.41
C ALA A 441 10.33 18.79 14.17
N SER A 442 9.37 18.37 13.33
CA SER A 442 8.95 19.14 12.15
C SER A 442 8.03 20.32 12.49
N LEU A 443 7.25 20.20 13.57
CA LEU A 443 6.28 21.17 14.07
C LEU A 443 6.83 22.16 15.12
N GLU A 444 8.07 21.99 15.58
CA GLU A 444 8.65 22.83 16.61
C GLU A 444 8.84 24.28 16.12
N ASP A 445 7.83 25.12 16.36
CA ASP A 445 8.01 26.55 16.53
C ASP A 445 8.63 26.76 17.92
N SER A 446 9.96 26.85 18.01
CA SER A 446 10.53 27.52 19.18
C SER A 446 10.13 29.00 19.08
N PRO A 447 9.38 29.57 20.05
CA PRO A 447 9.49 31.00 20.30
C PRO A 447 10.93 31.23 20.78
N GLU A 448 11.86 31.41 19.85
CA GLU A 448 13.09 32.13 20.18
C GLU A 448 12.68 33.57 20.43
N VAL A 449 12.32 33.82 21.69
CA VAL A 449 12.21 35.14 22.30
C VAL A 449 13.58 35.80 22.13
N LEU A 450 13.82 36.68 21.15
CA LEU A 450 13.00 37.80 20.70
C LEU A 450 13.04 38.03 19.17
N THR A 451 13.09 37.03 18.28
CA THR A 451 13.10 37.29 16.82
C THR A 451 11.75 37.01 16.17
N TYR A 452 10.81 37.95 16.29
CA TYR A 452 9.67 38.02 15.38
C TYR A 452 10.08 38.86 14.16
N SER A 453 10.35 38.23 13.02
CA SER A 453 10.41 38.92 11.72
C SER A 453 9.23 38.43 10.86
N PRO A 454 8.32 39.31 10.39
CA PRO A 454 7.33 38.94 9.40
C PRO A 454 7.99 38.83 8.02
N GLY A 455 8.38 37.61 7.62
CA GLY A 455 8.92 37.35 6.28
C GLY A 455 9.43 35.92 6.09
N ASP A 456 8.66 35.11 5.37
CA ASP A 456 9.01 33.77 4.86
C ASP A 456 9.35 32.67 5.90
N ARG A 457 8.31 32.29 6.65
CA ARG A 457 8.29 31.29 7.74
C ARG A 457 8.72 29.86 7.38
N ARG A 458 8.95 29.51 6.10
CA ARG A 458 9.24 28.11 5.70
C ARG A 458 10.73 27.74 5.79
N ARG A 459 11.64 28.70 5.61
CA ARG A 459 13.10 28.46 5.63
C ARG A 459 13.74 28.72 6.99
N GLU A 460 13.19 29.62 7.81
CA GLU A 460 13.70 29.90 9.17
C GLU A 460 13.50 28.72 10.13
N ARG A 461 12.43 27.94 9.93
CA ARG A 461 12.22 26.68 10.67
C ARG A 461 13.37 25.68 10.50
N TRP A 462 14.21 25.79 9.46
CA TRP A 462 15.29 24.83 9.18
C TRP A 462 16.54 25.04 10.07
N ALA A 463 16.92 26.29 10.34
CA ALA A 463 18.14 26.61 11.09
C ALA A 463 18.06 26.15 12.56
N ASN A 464 16.88 26.30 13.19
CA ASN A 464 16.66 25.97 14.60
C ASN A 464 16.47 24.47 14.88
N ARG A 465 16.39 23.63 13.84
CA ARG A 465 16.26 22.16 13.95
C ARG A 465 17.60 21.42 14.06
N THR A 466 18.72 22.12 14.00
CA THR A 466 20.08 21.52 13.92
C THR A 466 20.70 21.27 15.30
N VAL A 467 19.91 20.81 16.27
CA VAL A 467 20.39 20.56 17.64
C VAL A 467 20.13 19.11 18.00
N SER A 468 21.22 18.35 18.11
CA SER A 468 21.28 16.95 18.58
C SER A 468 20.74 16.71 19.99
N GLY A 469 20.29 17.76 20.69
CA GLY A 469 19.66 17.72 22.02
C GLY A 469 18.14 17.94 22.05
N ALA A 470 17.50 18.39 20.96
CA ALA A 470 16.07 18.74 20.98
C ALA A 470 15.18 17.54 21.34
N ALA A 471 15.40 16.38 20.72
CA ALA A 471 14.64 15.15 21.03
C ALA A 471 14.86 14.65 22.46
N ALA A 472 16.10 14.71 22.98
CA ALA A 472 16.41 14.34 24.36
C ALA A 472 15.72 15.29 25.36
N MET A 473 15.65 16.57 25.03
CA MET A 473 14.96 17.57 25.82
C MET A 473 13.44 17.36 25.81
N GLN A 474 12.85 17.10 24.63
CA GLN A 474 11.42 16.76 24.51
C GLN A 474 11.05 15.58 25.40
N LYS A 475 11.85 14.50 25.32
CA LYS A 475 11.68 13.33 26.18
C LYS A 475 11.77 13.70 27.66
N ALA A 476 12.80 14.46 28.07
CA ALA A 476 12.99 14.85 29.46
C ALA A 476 11.85 15.73 30.02
N LEU A 477 11.27 16.61 29.18
CA LEU A 477 10.11 17.43 29.56
C LEU A 477 8.85 16.58 29.72
N ARG A 478 8.58 15.68 28.77
CA ARG A 478 7.45 14.75 28.82
C ARG A 478 7.54 13.84 30.04
N ASP A 479 8.63 13.08 30.17
CA ASP A 479 8.83 12.11 31.25
C ASP A 479 8.81 12.85 32.61
N GLY A 480 9.41 14.04 32.69
CA GLY A 480 9.43 14.87 33.90
C GLY A 480 8.07 15.37 34.38
N LEU A 481 7.03 15.40 33.55
CA LEU A 481 5.67 15.79 33.93
C LEU A 481 4.72 14.59 34.02
N PHE A 482 4.81 13.66 33.07
CA PHE A 482 3.88 12.53 32.97
C PHE A 482 4.16 11.43 34.01
N ASP A 483 5.39 11.30 34.51
CA ASP A 483 5.72 10.29 35.53
C ASP A 483 5.52 10.79 36.98
N LEU A 484 5.04 12.03 37.17
CA LEU A 484 4.81 12.61 38.50
C LEU A 484 3.61 12.01 39.25
N PHE A 485 2.69 11.36 38.52
CA PHE A 485 1.50 10.75 39.09
C PHE A 485 0.99 9.61 38.22
N GLU A 486 0.20 8.74 38.82
CA GLU A 486 -0.43 7.63 38.12
C GLU A 486 -1.66 8.11 37.35
N TRP A 487 -1.64 7.96 36.03
CA TRP A 487 -2.73 8.32 35.14
C TRP A 487 -3.78 7.21 35.11
N GLN A 488 -5.05 7.60 35.06
CA GLN A 488 -6.14 6.64 34.89
C GLN A 488 -6.63 6.65 33.44
N ARG A 489 -6.92 5.47 32.89
CA ARG A 489 -7.29 5.30 31.47
C ARG A 489 -8.53 6.10 31.05
N HIS A 490 -9.43 6.41 32.00
CA HIS A 490 -10.70 7.10 31.79
C HIS A 490 -10.66 8.61 32.10
N TRP A 491 -9.49 9.19 32.38
CA TRP A 491 -9.39 10.63 32.68
C TRP A 491 -9.53 11.52 31.44
N ARG A 492 -10.35 12.56 31.54
CA ARG A 492 -10.48 13.61 30.53
C ARG A 492 -9.32 14.58 30.64
N VAL A 493 -8.68 14.84 29.51
CA VAL A 493 -7.51 15.71 29.42
C VAL A 493 -7.80 16.88 28.50
N LEU A 494 -7.50 18.09 28.95
CA LEU A 494 -7.51 19.30 28.12
C LEU A 494 -6.08 19.75 27.84
N ASP A 495 -5.66 19.68 26.58
CA ASP A 495 -4.43 20.30 26.11
C ASP A 495 -4.70 21.76 25.72
N ILE A 496 -4.37 22.69 26.62
CA ILE A 496 -4.63 24.13 26.45
C ILE A 496 -3.66 24.80 25.50
N ALA A 497 -2.51 24.16 25.23
CA ALA A 497 -1.46 24.69 24.38
C ALA A 497 -0.65 23.51 23.79
N PRO A 498 -1.13 22.88 22.71
CA PRO A 498 -0.61 21.59 22.24
C PRO A 498 0.80 21.63 21.66
N GLY A 499 1.35 22.82 21.39
CA GLY A 499 2.70 22.99 20.88
C GLY A 499 2.96 22.13 19.65
N ASN A 500 3.83 21.12 19.79
CA ASN A 500 4.19 20.18 18.73
C ASN A 500 3.48 18.81 18.82
N GLY A 501 2.47 18.68 19.68
CA GLY A 501 1.67 17.47 19.87
C GLY A 501 2.24 16.45 20.85
N LEU A 502 3.42 16.68 21.43
CA LEU A 502 4.10 15.70 22.28
C LEU A 502 3.30 15.31 23.53
N PHE A 503 2.68 16.26 24.20
CA PHE A 503 1.87 15.99 25.40
C PHE A 503 0.54 15.34 25.02
N MET A 504 -0.07 15.78 23.92
CA MET A 504 -1.28 15.16 23.35
C MET A 504 -1.08 13.67 23.04
N THR A 505 0.02 13.28 22.39
CA THR A 505 0.27 11.87 22.05
C THR A 505 0.57 11.01 23.28
N GLU A 506 1.25 11.55 24.29
CA GLU A 506 1.46 10.82 25.54
C GLU A 506 0.16 10.68 26.35
N ALA A 507 -0.67 11.72 26.40
CA ALA A 507 -1.98 11.64 27.04
C ALA A 507 -2.87 10.60 26.37
N LEU A 508 -2.84 10.49 25.03
CA LEU A 508 -3.57 9.45 24.29
C LEU A 508 -3.19 8.04 24.74
N ARG A 509 -1.90 7.79 24.98
CA ARG A 509 -1.43 6.49 25.49
C ARG A 509 -1.89 6.20 26.92
N ARG A 510 -1.86 7.22 27.79
CA ARG A 510 -2.18 7.07 29.21
C ARG A 510 -3.69 7.04 29.48
N CYS A 511 -4.48 7.74 28.66
CA CYS A 511 -5.91 7.96 28.83
C CYS A 511 -6.74 7.63 27.57
N PRO A 512 -6.66 6.39 27.03
CA PRO A 512 -7.34 6.04 25.79
C PRO A 512 -8.88 6.07 25.90
N GLU A 513 -9.43 5.94 27.11
CA GLU A 513 -10.89 5.87 27.35
C GLU A 513 -11.46 7.20 27.85
N GLY A 514 -10.60 8.16 28.20
CA GLY A 514 -11.01 9.39 28.87
C GLY A 514 -11.50 10.48 27.93
N GLY A 515 -11.02 10.53 26.69
CA GLY A 515 -11.36 11.58 25.73
C GLY A 515 -10.51 12.84 25.95
N ILE A 516 -9.76 13.19 24.91
CA ILE A 516 -8.77 14.28 24.93
C ILE A 516 -9.31 15.45 24.12
N VAL A 517 -9.23 16.65 24.68
CA VAL A 517 -9.65 17.89 24.04
C VAL A 517 -8.42 18.76 23.81
N VAL A 518 -8.28 19.31 22.61
CA VAL A 518 -7.07 20.03 22.20
C VAL A 518 -7.44 21.43 21.69
N CYS A 519 -6.90 22.48 22.32
CA CYS A 519 -7.07 23.86 21.88
C CYS A 519 -6.06 24.21 20.78
N ALA A 520 -6.45 24.04 19.50
CA ALA A 520 -5.59 24.24 18.33
C ALA A 520 -6.12 25.37 17.43
N ALA A 521 -5.83 26.62 17.81
CA ALA A 521 -6.26 27.82 17.08
C ALA A 521 -5.59 27.98 15.70
N ASP A 522 -4.34 27.51 15.55
CA ASP A 522 -3.59 27.61 14.29
C ASP A 522 -4.03 26.50 13.32
N THR A 523 -4.60 26.89 12.18
CA THR A 523 -5.16 25.94 11.19
C THR A 523 -4.13 24.94 10.70
N SER A 524 -2.92 25.38 10.33
CA SER A 524 -1.89 24.48 9.78
C SER A 524 -1.37 23.49 10.84
N ARG A 525 -1.21 23.94 12.09
CA ARG A 525 -0.83 23.04 13.19
C ARG A 525 -1.95 22.05 13.49
N ARG A 526 -3.20 22.51 13.53
CA ARG A 526 -4.36 21.66 13.77
C ARG A 526 -4.47 20.56 12.71
N GLU A 527 -4.33 20.88 11.43
CA GLU A 527 -4.36 19.89 10.34
C GLU A 527 -3.32 18.77 10.55
N VAL A 528 -2.10 19.11 10.98
CA VAL A 528 -1.06 18.10 11.25
C VAL A 528 -1.40 17.25 12.48
N LEU A 529 -1.94 17.86 13.55
CA LEU A 529 -2.35 17.12 14.75
C LEU A 529 -3.60 16.25 14.51
N GLU A 530 -4.55 16.71 13.70
CA GLU A 530 -5.73 15.95 13.27
C GLU A 530 -5.31 14.76 12.41
N HIS A 531 -4.36 14.95 11.49
CA HIS A 531 -3.82 13.86 10.68
C HIS A 531 -3.05 12.83 11.53
N LEU A 532 -2.29 13.29 12.53
CA LEU A 532 -1.65 12.39 13.50
C LEU A 532 -2.66 11.49 14.23
N ALA A 533 -3.86 12.00 14.48
CA ALA A 533 -4.93 11.31 15.20
C ALA A 533 -5.95 10.60 14.29
N SER A 534 -5.87 10.73 12.96
CA SER A 534 -6.88 10.19 12.03
C SER A 534 -6.98 8.66 12.10
N GLU A 535 -5.88 8.00 12.43
CA GLU A 535 -5.78 6.54 12.48
C GLU A 535 -6.26 5.93 13.80
N LEU A 536 -6.59 6.74 14.80
CA LEU A 536 -7.15 6.25 16.05
C LEU A 536 -8.61 5.81 15.84
N PRO A 537 -9.07 4.75 16.54
CA PRO A 537 -10.48 4.40 16.60
C PRO A 537 -11.32 5.63 16.97
N ALA A 538 -12.51 5.77 16.38
CA ALA A 538 -13.41 6.89 16.65
C ALA A 538 -13.58 7.28 18.15
N PRO A 539 -13.68 6.35 19.12
CA PRO A 539 -13.78 6.71 20.54
C PRO A 539 -12.49 7.27 21.16
N GLU A 540 -11.32 7.02 20.55
CA GLU A 540 -10.01 7.46 21.05
C GLU A 540 -9.55 8.77 20.39
N ARG A 541 -10.22 9.23 19.34
CA ARG A 541 -9.84 10.45 18.60
C ARG A 541 -10.01 11.70 19.47
N PRO A 542 -8.99 12.58 19.56
CA PRO A 542 -9.12 13.86 20.24
C PRO A 542 -10.16 14.77 19.58
N LEU A 543 -10.81 15.60 20.40
CA LEU A 543 -11.64 16.71 19.95
C LEU A 543 -10.78 17.96 19.79
N PHE A 544 -10.63 18.44 18.55
CA PHE A 544 -9.88 19.66 18.24
C PHE A 544 -10.80 20.88 18.26
N LEU A 545 -10.43 21.89 19.06
CA LEU A 545 -11.14 23.16 19.19
C LEU A 545 -10.37 24.24 18.43
N ALA A 546 -11.04 24.91 17.49
CA ALA A 546 -10.46 25.90 16.59
C ALA A 546 -10.31 27.30 17.21
N ALA A 547 -9.93 27.35 18.49
CA ALA A 547 -9.78 28.58 19.26
C ALA A 547 -8.70 28.39 20.34
N PRO A 548 -8.05 29.47 20.81
CA PRO A 548 -7.09 29.40 21.91
C PRO A 548 -7.82 29.19 23.24
N PHE A 549 -7.13 28.65 24.24
CA PHE A 549 -7.63 28.68 25.62
C PHE A 549 -7.55 30.12 26.17
N PRO A 550 -8.56 30.62 26.90
CA PRO A 550 -9.77 29.94 27.37
C PRO A 550 -10.98 29.98 26.42
N ASP A 551 -10.95 30.80 25.35
CA ASP A 551 -12.08 31.01 24.43
C ASP A 551 -12.63 29.70 23.83
N ALA A 552 -11.74 28.72 23.62
CA ALA A 552 -12.10 27.38 23.17
C ALA A 552 -13.15 26.68 24.05
N LEU A 553 -13.21 26.99 25.34
CA LEU A 553 -14.18 26.40 26.26
C LEU A 553 -15.62 26.70 25.87
N ASP A 554 -15.87 27.81 25.16
CA ASP A 554 -17.21 28.17 24.71
C ASP A 554 -17.74 27.29 23.58
N MET A 555 -16.84 26.58 22.90
CA MET A 555 -17.18 25.55 21.91
C MET A 555 -17.66 24.24 22.56
N LEU A 556 -17.46 24.07 23.88
CA LEU A 556 -17.92 22.91 24.64
C LEU A 556 -19.23 23.20 25.37
N LYS A 557 -20.09 22.18 25.51
CA LYS A 557 -21.30 22.31 26.34
C LYS A 557 -20.90 22.50 27.81
N PRO A 558 -21.68 23.24 28.63
CA PRO A 558 -21.31 23.49 30.03
C PRO A 558 -20.98 22.24 30.86
N GLY A 559 -21.67 21.12 30.63
CA GLY A 559 -21.39 19.83 31.30
C GLY A 559 -20.11 19.13 30.85
N GLU A 560 -19.54 19.53 29.71
CA GLU A 560 -18.33 18.92 29.11
C GLU A 560 -17.04 19.70 29.46
N ARG A 561 -17.15 20.85 30.15
CA ARG A 561 -16.03 21.75 30.50
C ARG A 561 -15.23 21.33 31.73
N ARG A 562 -15.38 20.07 32.18
CA ARG A 562 -14.70 19.52 33.35
C ARG A 562 -13.68 18.46 32.97
N PHE A 563 -12.48 18.56 33.54
CA PHE A 563 -11.33 17.72 33.21
C PHE A 563 -10.57 17.30 34.47
N GLU A 564 -9.96 16.11 34.44
CA GLU A 564 -9.07 15.62 35.49
C GLU A 564 -7.66 16.17 35.32
N VAL A 565 -7.22 16.41 34.08
CA VAL A 565 -5.91 16.99 33.78
C VAL A 565 -6.01 18.12 32.76
N LEU A 566 -5.38 19.25 33.08
CA LEU A 566 -5.05 20.30 32.14
C LEU A 566 -3.55 20.24 31.86
N MET A 567 -3.17 20.27 30.60
CA MET A 567 -1.77 20.24 30.19
C MET A 567 -1.48 21.26 29.10
N GLY A 568 -0.23 21.70 29.01
CA GLY A 568 0.17 22.62 27.95
C GLY A 568 1.67 22.84 27.92
N ARG A 569 2.16 23.27 26.76
CA ARG A 569 3.55 23.67 26.56
C ARG A 569 3.63 25.09 26.07
N ASP A 570 4.50 25.88 26.69
CA ASP A 570 4.72 27.29 26.36
C ASP A 570 3.38 28.07 26.35
N SER A 571 2.51 27.76 27.33
CA SER A 571 1.17 28.32 27.46
C SER A 571 1.18 29.69 28.13
N LEU A 572 2.04 29.88 29.14
CA LEU A 572 2.18 31.14 29.87
C LEU A 572 2.80 32.22 29.00
N ILE A 573 3.78 31.83 28.19
CA ILE A 573 4.49 32.74 27.29
C ILE A 573 3.64 33.20 26.10
N ARG A 574 2.60 32.42 25.75
CA ARG A 574 1.63 32.75 24.70
C ARG A 574 0.41 33.49 25.21
N SER A 575 0.21 33.56 26.54
CA SER A 575 -0.91 34.26 27.13
C SER A 575 -0.53 35.69 27.53
N PRO A 576 -1.18 36.72 26.98
CA PRO A 576 -1.00 38.10 27.44
C PRO A 576 -1.52 38.29 28.88
N ASP A 577 -2.46 37.45 29.32
CA ASP A 577 -3.03 37.47 30.67
C ASP A 577 -2.90 36.09 31.34
N ARG A 578 -1.86 35.94 32.17
CA ARG A 578 -1.61 34.70 32.94
C ARG A 578 -2.60 34.50 34.08
N GLU A 579 -3.14 35.59 34.63
CA GLU A 579 -4.14 35.51 35.70
C GLU A 579 -5.44 34.90 35.17
N LEU A 580 -5.84 35.31 33.96
CA LEU A 580 -6.98 34.72 33.26
C LEU A 580 -6.74 33.23 32.98
N LEU A 581 -5.54 32.85 32.53
CA LEU A 581 -5.20 31.44 32.29
C LEU A 581 -5.41 30.59 33.55
N PHE A 582 -4.80 30.96 34.68
CA PHE A 582 -4.94 30.20 35.92
C PHE A 582 -6.37 30.20 36.46
N ARG A 583 -7.11 31.32 36.34
CA ARG A 583 -8.51 31.40 36.72
C ARG A 583 -9.37 30.40 35.95
N HIS A 584 -9.23 30.35 34.62
CA HIS A 584 -9.98 29.41 33.79
C HIS A 584 -9.49 27.96 33.98
N SER A 585 -8.19 27.75 34.22
CA SER A 585 -7.71 26.41 34.56
C SER A 585 -8.35 25.89 35.84
N ALA A 586 -8.46 26.74 36.86
CA ALA A 586 -9.11 26.38 38.12
C ALA A 586 -10.61 26.09 37.94
N SER A 587 -11.29 26.84 37.06
CA SER A 587 -12.73 26.66 36.82
C SER A 587 -13.06 25.40 36.03
N CYS A 588 -12.12 24.85 35.25
CA CYS A 588 -12.29 23.65 34.43
C CYS A 588 -11.80 22.36 35.09
N LEU A 589 -10.94 22.43 36.10
CA LEU A 589 -10.48 21.24 36.80
C LEU A 589 -11.56 20.66 37.73
N GLN A 590 -11.61 19.34 37.81
CA GLN A 590 -12.34 18.64 38.85
C GLN A 590 -11.63 18.78 40.21
N PRO A 591 -12.33 18.60 41.34
CA PRO A 591 -11.68 18.44 42.65
C PRO A 591 -10.66 17.30 42.60
N GLY A 592 -9.41 17.57 42.99
CA GLY A 592 -8.30 16.63 42.86
C GLY A 592 -7.61 16.62 41.49
N GLY A 593 -8.12 17.40 40.53
CA GLY A 593 -7.56 17.54 39.18
C GLY A 593 -6.20 18.22 39.18
N ARG A 594 -5.46 18.05 38.08
CA ARG A 594 -4.06 18.46 37.96
C ARG A 594 -3.83 19.42 36.80
N LEU A 595 -2.96 20.40 37.00
CA LEU A 595 -2.43 21.27 35.95
C LEU A 595 -0.93 20.96 35.79
N ILE A 596 -0.52 20.54 34.60
CA ILE A 596 0.87 20.28 34.24
C ILE A 596 1.32 21.18 33.09
N LEU A 597 2.37 21.97 33.28
CA LEU A 597 2.89 22.88 32.26
C LEU A 597 4.40 22.74 32.13
N ALA A 598 4.90 22.83 30.89
CA ALA A 598 6.32 23.01 30.60
C ALA A 598 6.50 24.37 29.91
N GLU A 599 7.22 25.28 30.56
CA GLU A 599 7.34 26.67 30.10
C GLU A 599 8.80 27.05 29.90
N ILE A 600 9.15 27.52 28.71
CA ILE A 600 10.48 28.12 28.51
C ILE A 600 10.63 29.41 29.34
N MET A 601 11.81 29.62 29.93
CA MET A 601 12.17 30.81 30.69
C MET A 601 13.26 31.62 29.96
N PRO A 602 12.90 32.55 29.05
CA PRO A 602 13.89 33.29 28.26
C PRO A 602 14.85 34.14 29.11
N ARG A 603 14.34 34.69 30.23
CA ARG A 603 15.15 35.44 31.20
C ARG A 603 16.30 34.62 31.78
N GLU A 604 16.22 33.29 31.79
CA GLU A 604 17.25 32.41 32.33
C GLU A 604 18.03 31.65 31.25
N GLY A 605 17.82 31.97 29.97
CA GLY A 605 18.54 31.40 28.82
C GLY A 605 19.91 32.02 28.57
N SER A 606 20.58 31.58 27.49
CA SER A 606 21.85 32.16 27.02
C SER A 606 21.73 33.64 26.63
N ARG A 607 22.83 34.39 26.80
CA ARG A 607 22.97 35.79 26.37
C ARG A 607 23.96 35.90 25.22
N LEU A 608 23.64 36.69 24.19
CA LEU A 608 24.56 36.85 23.06
C LEU A 608 25.79 37.64 23.49
N SER A 609 25.65 38.56 24.44
CA SER A 609 26.78 39.32 24.99
C SER A 609 27.80 38.45 25.74
N GLU A 610 27.40 37.30 26.28
CA GLU A 610 28.30 36.31 26.89
C GLU A 610 29.08 35.53 25.83
N LEU A 611 28.50 35.30 24.64
CA LEU A 611 29.16 34.61 23.54
C LEU A 611 30.18 35.49 22.81
N LEU A 612 29.99 36.82 22.84
CA LEU A 612 30.85 37.81 22.16
C LEU A 612 31.99 38.36 23.02
N SER A 613 32.10 37.95 24.29
CA SER A 613 33.00 38.57 25.26
C SER A 613 34.50 38.44 24.96
N GLY A 614 34.89 37.62 23.96
CA GLY A 614 36.29 37.34 23.62
C GLY A 614 36.88 38.13 22.45
N GLY A 615 36.13 39.01 21.75
CA GLY A 615 36.72 39.73 20.60
C GLY A 615 35.93 40.90 20.00
N VAL A 616 35.05 41.53 20.78
CA VAL A 616 34.61 42.90 20.46
C VAL A 616 35.79 43.84 20.72
N ALA A 617 36.18 44.65 19.73
CA ALA A 617 37.37 45.50 19.82
C ALA A 617 37.20 46.68 20.79
N ASP A 618 35.95 47.07 21.08
CA ASP A 618 35.59 48.16 21.99
C ASP A 618 34.86 47.63 23.23
N PRO A 619 35.50 47.62 24.41
CA PRO A 619 34.87 47.22 25.67
C PRO A 619 33.63 48.04 26.05
N GLU A 620 33.52 49.30 25.60
CA GLU A 620 32.39 50.18 25.91
C GLU A 620 31.13 49.73 25.15
N ILE A 621 31.26 49.35 23.88
CA ILE A 621 30.15 48.83 23.07
C ILE A 621 29.63 47.51 23.65
N LEU A 622 30.53 46.63 24.10
CA LEU A 622 30.12 45.38 24.74
C LEU A 622 29.40 45.61 26.08
N ALA A 623 29.82 46.61 26.86
CA ALA A 623 29.13 46.98 28.10
C ALA A 623 27.73 47.54 27.84
N LYS A 624 27.56 48.43 26.84
CA LYS A 624 26.25 48.92 26.41
C LYS A 624 25.37 47.78 25.89
N PHE A 625 25.94 46.83 25.15
CA PHE A 625 25.19 45.66 24.66
C PHE A 625 24.68 44.78 25.80
N ARG A 626 25.51 44.52 26.84
CA ARG A 626 25.07 43.80 28.05
C ARG A 626 23.93 44.52 28.76
N GLN A 627 24.03 45.84 28.88
CA GLN A 627 22.97 46.65 29.51
C GLN A 627 21.67 46.61 28.69
N ALA A 628 21.77 46.68 27.37
CA ALA A 628 20.63 46.57 26.47
C ALA A 628 19.97 45.18 26.57
N GLU A 629 20.75 44.10 26.55
CA GLU A 629 20.21 42.74 26.75
C GLU A 629 19.50 42.62 28.10
N GLU A 630 20.11 43.09 29.19
CA GLU A 630 19.49 43.00 30.52
C GLU A 630 18.19 43.81 30.60
N ALA A 631 18.14 45.01 30.01
CA ALA A 631 16.92 45.81 29.95
C ALA A 631 15.79 45.09 29.17
N ILE A 632 16.13 44.40 28.08
CA ILE A 632 15.17 43.64 27.27
C ILE A 632 14.64 42.41 28.02
N TYR A 633 15.50 41.67 28.73
CA TYR A 633 15.11 40.48 29.49
C TYR A 633 14.54 40.76 30.88
N ALA A 634 14.62 42.01 31.36
CA ALA A 634 14.02 42.48 32.61
C ALA A 634 12.79 43.38 32.41
N ASP A 635 12.31 43.49 31.16
CA ASP A 635 11.18 44.33 30.79
C ASP A 635 9.88 43.87 31.49
N PRO A 636 9.28 44.71 32.37
CA PRO A 636 8.07 44.35 33.11
C PRO A 636 6.81 44.29 32.24
N ASP A 637 6.81 44.94 31.08
CA ASP A 637 5.65 45.03 30.20
C ASP A 637 5.64 43.93 29.12
N ASN A 638 6.72 43.16 29.02
CA ASN A 638 6.84 42.07 28.06
C ASN A 638 6.41 40.71 28.66
N PRO A 639 5.28 40.13 28.21
CA PRO A 639 4.77 38.85 28.72
C PRO A 639 5.76 37.68 28.63
N LEU A 640 6.75 37.78 27.72
CA LEU A 640 7.76 36.76 27.51
C LEU A 640 8.77 36.64 28.66
N VAL A 641 9.00 37.73 29.40
CA VAL A 641 10.10 37.83 30.38
C VAL A 641 9.69 38.44 31.72
N ASN A 642 8.51 39.04 31.83
CA ASN A 642 8.00 39.72 33.02
C ASN A 642 7.50 38.77 34.15
N TRP A 643 8.07 37.57 34.25
CA TRP A 643 7.70 36.58 35.25
C TRP A 643 8.89 35.73 35.68
N SER A 644 8.80 35.20 36.90
CA SER A 644 9.73 34.24 37.48
C SER A 644 8.98 33.04 38.05
N SER A 645 9.72 31.98 38.40
CA SER A 645 9.13 30.83 39.11
C SER A 645 8.43 31.23 40.42
N GLU A 646 8.92 32.26 41.11
CA GLU A 646 8.32 32.75 42.36
C GLU A 646 6.97 33.45 42.09
N ASP A 647 6.88 34.24 41.02
CA ASP A 647 5.65 34.92 40.63
C ASP A 647 4.56 33.91 40.26
N ILE A 648 4.92 32.89 39.48
CA ILE A 648 4.03 31.78 39.15
C ILE A 648 3.58 31.04 40.41
N GLY A 649 4.49 30.77 41.35
CA GLY A 649 4.15 30.15 42.63
C GLY A 649 3.14 30.96 43.46
N LYS A 650 3.23 32.29 43.45
CA LYS A 650 2.26 33.19 44.11
C LYS A 650 0.91 33.18 43.39
N GLN A 651 0.91 33.24 42.06
CA GLN A 651 -0.31 33.21 41.26
C GLN A 651 -1.06 31.89 41.40
N LEU A 652 -0.37 30.75 41.35
CA LEU A 652 -0.96 29.43 41.60
C LEU A 652 -1.70 29.37 42.95
N LYS A 653 -1.04 29.83 44.03
CA LYS A 653 -1.64 29.89 45.37
C LYS A 653 -2.86 30.82 45.42
N LYS A 654 -2.80 31.98 44.75
CA LYS A 654 -3.93 32.92 44.64
C LYS A 654 -5.18 32.27 44.04
N TYR A 655 -5.01 31.34 43.09
CA TYR A 655 -6.12 30.59 42.47
C TYR A 655 -6.37 29.21 43.07
N GLY A 656 -5.84 28.93 44.27
CA GLY A 656 -6.15 27.71 45.03
C GLY A 656 -5.38 26.46 44.62
N PHE A 657 -4.40 26.56 43.72
CA PHE A 657 -3.54 25.44 43.37
C PHE A 657 -2.51 25.14 44.46
N VAL A 658 -2.24 23.85 44.67
CA VAL A 658 -1.15 23.36 45.52
C VAL A 658 -0.06 22.80 44.60
N PRO A 659 1.13 23.42 44.53
CA PRO A 659 2.20 22.93 43.68
C PRO A 659 2.76 21.61 44.23
N ASP A 660 2.76 20.58 43.38
CA ASP A 660 3.45 19.31 43.60
C ASP A 660 4.89 19.38 43.06
N LEU A 661 5.09 20.11 41.94
CA LEU A 661 6.38 20.41 41.33
C LEU A 661 6.40 21.85 40.82
N LEU A 662 7.49 22.56 41.11
CA LEU A 662 7.80 23.86 40.52
C LEU A 662 9.33 23.97 40.40
N GLU A 663 9.87 23.29 39.39
CA GLU A 663 11.30 23.02 39.24
C GLU A 663 11.84 23.67 37.96
N LYS A 664 12.99 24.35 38.07
CA LYS A 664 13.72 24.84 36.90
C LYS A 664 14.69 23.76 36.42
N ARG A 665 14.65 23.45 35.13
CA ARG A 665 15.60 22.54 34.49
C ARG A 665 16.40 23.28 33.43
N GLU A 666 17.71 23.33 33.66
CA GLU A 666 18.66 23.82 32.66
C GLU A 666 19.03 22.71 31.68
N HIS A 667 19.02 23.02 30.40
CA HIS A 667 19.50 22.16 29.34
C HIS A 667 20.59 22.89 28.55
N ARG A 668 21.75 22.24 28.42
CA ARG A 668 22.90 22.76 27.68
C ARG A 668 23.15 21.91 26.45
N PHE A 669 23.32 22.56 25.30
CA PHE A 669 23.55 21.91 24.01
C PHE A 669 24.42 22.79 23.11
N GLU A 670 24.95 22.22 22.04
CA GLU A 670 25.65 23.00 21.01
C GLU A 670 24.63 23.52 19.98
N GLN A 671 24.60 24.84 19.76
CA GLN A 671 23.78 25.48 18.73
C GLN A 671 24.66 26.01 17.61
N THR A 672 24.31 25.73 16.35
CA THR A 672 24.95 26.38 15.20
C THR A 672 24.19 27.66 14.85
N LEU A 673 24.88 28.80 14.83
CA LEU A 673 24.27 30.10 14.53
C LEU A 673 24.48 30.45 13.06
N THR A 674 23.41 30.50 12.26
CA THR A 674 23.53 30.87 10.84
C THR A 674 23.77 32.36 10.67
N GLU A 675 24.43 32.75 9.57
CA GLU A 675 24.65 34.17 9.26
C GLU A 675 23.32 34.96 9.16
N LYS A 676 22.28 34.34 8.61
CA LYS A 676 20.94 34.95 8.52
C LYS A 676 20.32 35.22 9.90
N LEU A 677 20.46 34.28 10.84
CA LEU A 677 19.95 34.41 12.21
C LEU A 677 20.69 35.51 12.98
N ILE A 678 22.01 35.57 12.84
CA ILE A 678 22.80 36.67 13.41
C ILE A 678 22.36 38.01 12.81
N HIS A 679 22.14 38.05 11.49
CA HIS A 679 21.68 39.26 10.82
C HIS A 679 20.33 39.75 11.31
N SER A 680 19.38 38.84 11.61
CA SER A 680 18.06 39.23 12.13
C SER A 680 18.12 39.75 13.57
N TRP A 681 19.00 39.21 14.42
CA TRP A 681 19.17 39.70 15.79
C TRP A 681 19.66 41.14 15.88
N PHE A 682 20.45 41.60 14.91
CA PHE A 682 20.99 42.97 14.88
C PHE A 682 20.32 43.87 13.83
N ASP A 683 19.18 43.47 13.26
CA ASP A 683 18.43 44.30 12.31
C ASP A 683 17.38 45.16 13.05
N PRO A 684 17.54 46.49 13.11
CA PRO A 684 16.55 47.38 13.73
C PRO A 684 15.18 47.36 13.03
N GLY A 685 15.13 46.99 11.75
CA GLY A 685 13.91 46.93 10.96
C GLY A 685 13.07 45.65 11.20
N SER A 686 13.58 44.71 11.99
CA SER A 686 12.98 43.37 12.15
C SER A 686 11.73 43.32 13.04
N GLY A 687 11.44 44.36 13.83
CA GLY A 687 10.28 44.36 14.76
C GLY A 687 10.47 43.51 16.02
N GLY A 688 11.64 42.87 16.21
CA GLY A 688 11.97 42.01 17.35
C GLY A 688 13.20 42.50 18.13
N PHE A 689 14.10 41.59 18.46
CA PHE A 689 15.29 41.80 19.29
C PHE A 689 16.16 42.93 18.76
N GLY A 690 16.41 42.96 17.44
CA GLY A 690 17.19 44.02 16.81
C GLY A 690 16.54 45.40 16.90
N ALA A 691 15.21 45.47 16.83
CA ALA A 691 14.47 46.73 17.03
C ALA A 691 14.61 47.23 18.47
N ARG A 692 14.47 46.33 19.46
CA ARG A 692 14.65 46.66 20.89
C ARG A 692 16.09 47.07 21.19
N LEU A 693 17.09 46.40 20.61
CA LEU A 693 18.49 46.81 20.74
C LEU A 693 18.74 48.22 20.17
N GLY A 694 18.03 48.59 19.10
CA GLY A 694 18.10 49.94 18.51
C GLY A 694 17.55 51.07 19.41
N GLU A 695 16.81 50.74 20.46
CA GLU A 695 16.41 51.73 21.49
C GLU A 695 17.58 52.10 22.42
N PHE A 696 18.59 51.21 22.54
CA PHE A 696 19.71 51.36 23.47
C PHE A 696 21.06 51.61 22.78
N LEU A 697 21.20 51.23 21.51
CA LEU A 697 22.46 51.26 20.77
C LEU A 697 22.35 52.10 19.49
N LEU A 698 23.41 52.86 19.18
CA LEU A 698 23.49 53.62 17.95
C LEU A 698 23.59 52.69 16.73
N PRO A 699 23.12 53.11 15.54
CA PRO A 699 23.21 52.28 14.32
C PRO A 699 24.63 51.82 13.97
N GLY A 700 25.64 52.64 14.30
CA GLY A 700 27.06 52.27 14.14
C GLY A 700 27.49 51.17 15.11
N GLU A 701 27.08 51.25 16.37
CA GLU A 701 27.38 50.24 17.41
C GLU A 701 26.72 48.90 17.07
N LEU A 702 25.46 48.92 16.61
CA LEU A 702 24.77 47.73 16.12
C LEU A 702 25.46 47.07 14.93
N ARG A 703 25.95 47.87 13.97
CA ARG A 703 26.70 47.36 12.83
C ARG A 703 28.00 46.68 13.28
N THR A 704 28.73 47.30 14.20
CA THR A 704 29.97 46.72 14.77
C THR A 704 29.70 45.41 15.51
N LEU A 705 28.62 45.34 16.30
CA LEU A 705 28.21 44.11 16.98
C LEU A 705 27.81 43.02 16.00
N LYS A 706 27.03 43.37 14.97
CA LYS A 706 26.63 42.45 13.89
C LYS A 706 27.84 41.87 13.17
N GLU A 707 28.76 42.71 12.71
CA GLU A 707 29.97 42.26 12.01
C GLU A 707 30.85 41.38 12.92
N THR A 708 30.95 41.74 14.20
CA THR A 708 31.70 40.95 15.18
C THR A 708 31.03 39.58 15.41
N ALA A 709 29.71 39.55 15.56
CA ALA A 709 28.94 38.33 15.74
C ALA A 709 29.00 37.43 14.50
N SER A 710 28.87 37.99 13.28
CA SER A 710 29.01 37.22 12.05
C SER A 710 30.41 36.60 11.94
N ARG A 711 31.47 37.35 12.25
CA ARG A 711 32.84 36.83 12.23
C ARG A 711 33.10 35.76 13.30
N GLN A 712 32.56 35.94 14.50
CA GLN A 712 32.87 35.08 15.64
C GLN A 712 31.97 33.85 15.75
N LEU A 713 30.69 33.99 15.44
CA LEU A 713 29.66 33.01 15.75
C LEU A 713 29.04 32.37 14.51
N ALA A 714 29.07 33.02 13.33
CA ALA A 714 28.39 32.48 12.15
C ALA A 714 28.98 31.13 11.73
N GLU A 715 28.08 30.18 11.47
CA GLU A 715 28.35 28.80 11.08
C GLU A 715 29.23 28.01 12.07
N LYS A 716 29.40 28.53 13.30
CA LYS A 716 30.10 27.84 14.39
C LYS A 716 29.12 27.27 15.40
N LYS A 717 29.55 26.17 16.04
CA LYS A 717 28.86 25.62 17.19
C LYS A 717 29.21 26.41 18.45
N VAL A 718 28.19 26.91 19.14
CA VAL A 718 28.33 27.65 20.39
C VAL A 718 27.63 26.92 21.53
N PRO A 719 28.16 26.98 22.76
CA PRO A 719 27.44 26.46 23.92
C PRO A 719 26.18 27.29 24.14
N TRP A 720 25.04 26.61 24.18
CA TRP A 720 23.74 27.23 24.36
C TRP A 720 23.01 26.65 25.56
N LYS A 721 22.32 27.52 26.31
CA LYS A 721 21.58 27.20 27.51
C LYS A 721 20.11 27.58 27.31
N ARG A 722 19.22 26.62 27.55
CA ARG A 722 17.77 26.82 27.68
C ARG A 722 17.31 26.39 29.05
N THR A 723 16.41 27.16 29.65
CA THR A 723 15.85 26.86 30.96
C THR A 723 14.36 26.68 30.82
N TYR A 724 13.84 25.58 31.37
CA TYR A 724 12.41 25.28 31.42
C TYR A 724 11.93 25.29 32.86
N LEU A 725 10.76 25.85 33.10
CA LEU A 725 9.99 25.65 34.32
C LEU A 725 9.06 24.46 34.10
N LEU A 726 9.27 23.38 34.84
CA LEU A 726 8.32 22.29 34.97
C LEU A 726 7.39 22.59 36.14
N LEU A 727 6.10 22.68 35.85
CA LEU A 727 5.05 23.00 36.79
C LEU A 727 4.08 21.83 36.83
N ALA A 728 3.85 21.28 38.01
CA ALA A 728 2.75 20.36 38.26
C ALA A 728 2.05 20.79 39.55
N CYS A 729 0.75 20.98 39.50
CA CYS A 729 -0.02 21.37 40.68
C CYS A 729 -1.38 20.69 40.69
N ARG A 730 -1.94 20.55 41.90
CA ARG A 730 -3.22 19.91 42.14
C ARG A 730 -4.24 20.92 42.66
N MET A 731 -5.49 20.74 42.26
CA MET A 731 -6.64 21.44 42.82
C MET A 731 -7.17 20.66 44.03
N PRO A 732 -7.16 21.21 45.27
CA PRO A 732 -7.61 20.49 46.45
C PRO A 732 -9.07 20.01 46.36
N ALA A 733 -9.36 18.84 46.94
CA ALA A 733 -10.72 18.37 47.10
C ALA A 733 -11.45 19.20 48.17
N GLY A 734 -12.19 20.23 47.75
CA GLY A 734 -12.96 21.10 48.66
C GLY A 734 -13.25 22.52 48.14
N THR A 735 -12.59 22.95 47.06
CA THR A 735 -12.76 24.29 46.46
C THR A 735 -13.85 24.35 45.38
N GLY A 736 -14.71 23.34 45.28
CA GLY A 736 -15.72 23.14 44.22
C GLY A 736 -16.85 24.18 44.10
N LYS A 737 -16.69 25.38 44.65
CA LYS A 737 -17.54 26.55 44.40
C LYS A 737 -16.68 27.81 44.28
N ILE A 738 -15.88 27.90 43.24
CA ILE A 738 -15.50 29.21 42.70
C ILE A 738 -16.36 29.38 41.46
N LYS A 739 -17.48 30.10 41.58
CA LYS A 739 -18.18 30.55 40.35
C LYS A 739 -17.31 31.61 39.70
N ILE A 740 -17.30 31.65 38.37
CA ILE A 740 -16.64 32.72 37.60
C ILE A 740 -17.18 34.11 38.02
N GLU A 741 -18.41 34.15 38.54
CA GLU A 741 -19.09 35.34 39.07
C GLU A 741 -18.67 35.76 40.50
N ASP A 742 -17.94 34.91 41.25
CA ASP A 742 -17.54 35.19 42.64
C ASP A 742 -16.20 35.96 42.74
N PHE A 743 -15.67 36.51 41.63
CA PHE A 743 -14.45 37.32 41.58
C PHE A 743 -14.59 38.60 40.76
#